data_AF-O05143-F1
#
_entry.id   AF-O05143-F1
#
_cell.length_a   1.000
_cell.length_b   1.000
_cell.length_c   1.000
_cell.angle_alpha   90.00
_cell.angle_beta   90.00
_cell.angle_gamma   90.00
#
_symmetry.space_group_name_H-M   'P 1'
#
loop_
_entity.id
_entity.type
_entity.pdbx_description
1 polymer ?
#
loop_
_entity_poly.entity_id
_entity_poly.type
_entity_poly.pdbx_seq_one_letter_code
_entity_poly.pdbx_strand_id
1 'polypeptide(L)'
;MFINSKTVKRFVSISAAAVCLFSFAPLDDTADAADNIMTAFQITENMKVGWNLGNTLDAYAQKANPKDPSKPIPLDSAGLETETCWGCPEASQELFDAIKAKGFNTVRIPTTWFQHLDENDNIDPAWMARVHQVVDYAYNIGLYVIINLHHEQNWINRADLATAYDDINPRLMKLWTQIATEFKDYDQHLIFECMNEPRAMDTPWEWWSATPVEEADVINRLEANFVELIRGMDGPYAKTRLLMLPGYVASSDKTFLNQIVLPENDDFIAVSIHAYTPYNFTMNTKTEEGAYHDTFTKEFSNDLAYNLQNFRDMFINKDIPVVIGEMGTSDFGNTQARVEWTTQYFETTKKYGYPCVLWDNGQKKDPSGPNQNPGEVHGYIDRKTGEWYENNLPIINKMMEIMNDASIVWGSEGKMPTYDHQDLSAGTLLLENSDIDVALAETYGDSTPGKEISWDDLKGKEVAIKYTGDTPVVAVSDAKYGNWTAISPYTVDEENGIAYYLVDKQVPSSYPADLSTLNHIQAKTPGKTTVIKMVTLTAPDVTVELPVDKTKKTPISFANAQAGDNLIIKIKGEPNTDTNGCVGFNGTGWEQIEWEGKTDANGNLTVEIPVSKFPAGLQSAEAQIWYQPELVDFDGYSFGQAEVTTTTSTTTTTETTTTTTTTTAPISSSTTSTTTSTVPQKKSTGNGDANGDGVVDLADAIFIMQCLANPNKYQLSDAGRVAADVYGDDGVTGDDAMAIQLLLIKKISSLPVPSGTVL
;
A
#
# COMPACT_ATOMS: atom_id res chain seq x y z
N MET A 1 37.03 -46.31 19.12
CA MET A 1 38.47 -46.50 19.39
C MET A 1 39.08 -45.12 19.60
N PHE A 2 39.48 -44.85 20.86
CA PHE A 2 40.42 -43.83 21.39
C PHE A 2 40.28 -42.36 20.92
N ILE A 3 39.66 -41.45 21.72
CA ILE A 3 40.22 -40.62 22.85
C ILE A 3 41.15 -39.50 22.33
N ASN A 4 40.86 -38.19 22.36
CA ASN A 4 40.51 -37.19 23.41
C ASN A 4 41.74 -36.44 24.03
N SER A 5 41.49 -35.16 24.37
CA SER A 5 42.23 -34.17 25.21
C SER A 5 43.44 -33.44 24.61
N LYS A 6 43.48 -32.10 24.49
CA LYS A 6 43.43 -30.95 25.44
C LYS A 6 44.63 -30.85 26.40
N THR A 7 45.44 -29.79 26.25
CA THR A 7 46.01 -29.03 27.38
C THR A 7 46.31 -27.57 27.03
N VAL A 8 45.82 -26.67 27.90
CA VAL A 8 46.04 -25.22 27.97
C VAL A 8 47.31 -24.90 28.76
N LYS A 9 48.00 -23.78 28.48
CA LYS A 9 48.57 -22.88 29.52
C LYS A 9 49.03 -21.53 28.96
N ARG A 10 48.45 -20.46 29.53
CA ARG A 10 48.80 -19.04 29.44
C ARG A 10 50.14 -18.76 30.14
N PHE A 11 50.87 -17.75 29.67
CA PHE A 11 51.68 -16.86 30.52
C PHE A 11 51.46 -15.40 30.10
N VAL A 12 51.32 -14.56 31.13
CA VAL A 12 51.07 -13.11 31.16
C VAL A 12 52.39 -12.39 31.44
N SER A 13 52.56 -11.16 30.93
CA SER A 13 53.04 -9.95 31.66
C SER A 13 53.73 -8.96 30.70
N ILE A 14 53.09 -7.85 30.33
CA ILE A 14 53.20 -6.48 30.89
C ILE A 14 54.62 -5.89 30.81
N SER A 15 54.81 -4.82 30.01
CA SER A 15 55.19 -3.46 30.48
C SER A 15 55.52 -2.52 29.31
N ALA A 16 55.20 -1.24 29.54
CA ALA A 16 55.00 -0.17 28.57
C ALA A 16 56.22 0.75 28.30
N ALA A 17 56.02 1.59 27.26
CA ALA A 17 56.59 2.92 26.98
C ALA A 17 58.06 2.96 26.49
N ALA A 18 58.45 3.63 25.40
CA ALA A 18 58.14 4.99 24.97
C ALA A 18 58.86 5.33 23.63
N VAL A 19 58.10 5.91 22.70
CA VAL A 19 58.42 7.03 21.77
C VAL A 19 59.70 6.99 20.92
N CYS A 20 59.53 6.93 19.59
CA CYS A 20 60.14 7.89 18.64
C CYS A 20 59.31 7.97 17.33
N LEU A 21 59.03 9.22 16.96
CA LEU A 21 58.25 9.70 15.83
C LEU A 21 58.82 9.29 14.47
N PHE A 22 58.00 8.71 13.60
CA PHE A 22 58.03 8.93 12.15
C PHE A 22 56.61 8.75 11.60
N SER A 23 56.09 9.83 11.02
CA SER A 23 54.83 9.86 10.30
C SER A 23 54.90 8.93 9.09
N PHE A 24 54.19 7.81 9.13
CA PHE A 24 53.79 7.10 7.94
C PHE A 24 52.41 7.65 7.54
N ALA A 25 52.37 8.42 6.47
CA ALA A 25 51.14 8.59 5.71
C ALA A 25 50.73 7.19 5.22
N PRO A 26 49.44 6.80 5.27
CA PRO A 26 48.99 5.61 4.58
C PRO A 26 49.31 5.79 3.10
N LEU A 27 50.03 4.82 2.53
CA LEU A 27 50.18 4.66 1.09
C LEU A 27 48.79 4.44 0.51
N ASP A 28 48.47 5.19 -0.55
CA ASP A 28 47.31 4.97 -1.42
C ASP A 28 47.21 3.48 -1.80
N ASP A 29 46.17 2.81 -1.30
CA ASP A 29 45.69 1.52 -1.81
C ASP A 29 44.56 1.76 -2.82
N THR A 30 44.82 2.62 -3.81
CA THR A 30 43.88 2.86 -4.93
C THR A 30 43.87 1.72 -5.96
N ALA A 31 44.58 0.62 -5.70
CA ALA A 31 44.73 -0.51 -6.61
C ALA A 31 43.89 -1.75 -6.25
N ASP A 32 43.17 -1.78 -5.11
CA ASP A 32 42.39 -2.95 -4.66
C ASP A 32 40.86 -2.77 -4.80
N ALA A 33 40.37 -1.56 -5.13
CA ALA A 33 38.94 -1.26 -5.22
C ALA A 33 38.24 -1.86 -6.46
N ALA A 34 38.99 -2.26 -7.49
CA ALA A 34 38.41 -2.77 -8.75
C ALA A 34 38.03 -4.26 -8.71
N ASP A 35 38.60 -5.06 -7.79
CA ASP A 35 38.42 -6.51 -7.76
C ASP A 35 37.25 -6.99 -6.86
N ASN A 36 36.56 -6.10 -6.13
CA ASN A 36 35.49 -6.45 -5.17
C ASN A 36 34.20 -5.63 -5.29
N ILE A 37 33.88 -5.07 -6.47
CA ILE A 37 32.58 -4.41 -6.67
C ILE A 37 31.48 -5.48 -6.68
N MET A 38 30.60 -5.43 -5.68
CA MET A 38 29.39 -6.25 -5.60
C MET A 38 28.32 -5.72 -6.54
N THR A 39 27.47 -6.58 -7.09
CA THR A 39 26.18 -6.19 -7.72
C THR A 39 25.17 -5.76 -6.66
N ALA A 40 24.09 -5.06 -7.05
CA ALA A 40 23.03 -4.69 -6.11
C ALA A 40 22.41 -5.90 -5.39
N PHE A 41 22.19 -7.02 -6.08
CA PHE A 41 21.71 -8.27 -5.46
C PHE A 41 22.71 -8.90 -4.49
N GLN A 42 24.02 -8.80 -4.76
CA GLN A 42 25.03 -9.27 -3.81
C GLN A 42 25.08 -8.38 -2.56
N ILE A 43 24.90 -7.07 -2.72
CA ILE A 43 24.76 -6.14 -1.58
C ILE A 43 23.56 -6.54 -0.74
N THR A 44 22.36 -6.68 -1.33
CA THR A 44 21.14 -7.01 -0.59
C THR A 44 21.16 -8.41 0.04
N GLU A 45 21.79 -9.40 -0.60
CA GLU A 45 22.05 -10.71 0.00
C GLU A 45 22.98 -10.58 1.22
N ASN A 46 24.06 -9.80 1.09
CA ASN A 46 25.03 -9.62 2.17
C ASN A 46 24.50 -8.76 3.32
N MET A 47 23.53 -7.87 3.07
CA MET A 47 22.81 -7.12 4.11
C MET A 47 22.11 -8.06 5.13
N LYS A 48 21.67 -9.24 4.67
CA LYS A 48 20.99 -10.28 5.47
C LYS A 48 19.75 -9.76 6.20
N VAL A 49 19.93 -9.35 7.45
CA VAL A 49 18.89 -8.84 8.34
C VAL A 49 19.40 -7.59 9.02
N GLY A 50 18.55 -6.57 9.05
CA GLY A 50 18.87 -5.25 9.53
C GLY A 50 18.11 -4.83 10.78
N TRP A 51 18.57 -3.76 11.39
CA TRP A 51 17.97 -3.10 12.56
C TRP A 51 17.97 -1.59 12.34
N ASN A 52 16.89 -0.89 12.68
CA ASN A 52 16.80 0.56 12.63
C ASN A 52 17.20 1.17 13.96
N LEU A 53 18.02 2.23 13.94
CA LEU A 53 18.23 3.14 15.06
C LEU A 53 17.07 4.16 15.14
N GLY A 54 15.84 3.67 15.33
CA GLY A 54 14.64 4.52 15.37
C GLY A 54 14.55 5.38 16.63
N ASN A 55 13.76 6.45 16.56
CA ASN A 55 13.55 7.46 17.59
C ASN A 55 14.84 8.02 18.19
N THR A 56 15.87 8.21 17.35
CA THR A 56 17.20 8.72 17.72
C THR A 56 17.58 9.88 16.80
N LEU A 57 18.28 9.65 15.69
CA LEU A 57 18.70 10.73 14.78
C LEU A 57 17.56 11.21 13.86
N ASP A 58 16.49 10.45 13.76
CA ASP A 58 15.21 10.82 13.17
C ASP A 58 14.38 11.72 14.09
N ALA A 59 14.65 11.68 15.40
CA ALA A 59 13.90 12.47 16.36
C ALA A 59 14.10 13.96 16.08
N TYR A 60 13.00 14.71 16.17
CA TYR A 60 13.01 16.13 15.95
C TYR A 60 12.16 16.83 17.03
N ALA A 61 12.53 18.07 17.33
CA ALA A 61 11.83 18.88 18.29
C ALA A 61 10.48 19.33 17.70
N GLN A 62 9.38 18.95 18.35
CA GLN A 62 8.00 19.29 17.93
C GLN A 62 7.41 20.41 18.79
N LYS A 63 6.49 21.20 18.20
CA LYS A 63 5.58 22.08 18.95
C LYS A 63 4.72 21.22 19.89
N ALA A 64 4.33 21.78 21.05
CA ALA A 64 3.22 21.24 21.81
C ALA A 64 1.97 21.14 20.90
N ASN A 65 1.46 19.93 20.74
CA ASN A 65 0.20 19.71 20.04
C ASN A 65 -0.92 20.40 20.85
N PRO A 66 -1.82 21.20 20.26
CA PRO A 66 -3.00 21.70 20.99
C PRO A 66 -3.86 20.58 21.61
N LYS A 67 -3.74 19.35 21.08
CA LYS A 67 -4.33 18.11 21.59
C LYS A 67 -3.41 17.32 22.55
N ASP A 68 -2.13 17.68 22.69
CA ASP A 68 -1.18 17.17 23.70
C ASP A 68 -0.16 18.27 24.11
N PRO A 69 -0.48 19.06 25.15
CA PRO A 69 0.25 20.27 25.52
C PRO A 69 1.55 20.05 26.32
N SER A 70 2.08 18.83 26.39
CA SER A 70 3.08 18.44 27.40
C SER A 70 4.57 18.69 27.07
N LYS A 71 4.93 19.28 25.91
CA LYS A 71 6.35 19.41 25.49
C LYS A 71 6.68 20.77 24.82
N PRO A 72 7.62 21.60 25.34
CA PRO A 72 7.90 22.95 24.82
C PRO A 72 9.03 23.08 23.77
N ILE A 73 8.96 24.21 23.03
CA ILE A 73 9.63 24.80 21.82
C ILE A 73 11.18 24.96 21.93
N PRO A 74 12.02 24.83 20.85
CA PRO A 74 12.06 25.61 19.58
C PRO A 74 12.01 24.80 18.27
N LEU A 75 11.31 25.33 17.26
CA LEU A 75 11.06 24.64 15.97
C LEU A 75 12.08 24.94 14.87
N ASP A 76 12.74 26.09 14.96
CA ASP A 76 13.39 26.73 13.79
C ASP A 76 14.87 26.34 13.68
N SER A 77 15.42 25.73 14.72
CA SER A 77 16.76 25.15 14.79
C SER A 77 16.86 24.29 16.05
N ALA A 78 17.38 23.08 15.94
CA ALA A 78 17.66 22.21 17.09
C ALA A 78 19.09 21.67 16.97
N GLY A 79 19.77 21.49 18.11
CA GLY A 79 21.15 21.00 18.14
C GLY A 79 21.24 19.49 18.31
N LEU A 80 22.38 19.00 18.79
CA LEU A 80 22.62 17.58 19.04
C LEU A 80 21.64 16.93 20.05
N GLU A 81 20.97 17.74 20.87
CA GLU A 81 19.98 17.26 21.83
C GLU A 81 18.76 16.57 21.19
N THR A 82 18.51 16.78 19.90
CA THR A 82 17.42 16.09 19.17
C THR A 82 17.59 14.58 19.23
N GLU A 83 18.82 14.07 19.21
CA GLU A 83 19.15 12.64 19.25
C GLU A 83 18.45 11.89 20.40
N THR A 84 18.25 12.55 21.54
CA THR A 84 17.67 11.93 22.75
C THR A 84 16.25 12.43 23.07
N CYS A 85 15.72 13.33 22.25
CA CYS A 85 14.51 14.09 22.59
C CYS A 85 13.22 13.24 22.59
N TRP A 86 13.24 12.07 21.95
CA TRP A 86 12.16 11.07 21.98
C TRP A 86 12.38 9.94 23.01
N GLY A 87 13.38 10.08 23.88
CA GLY A 87 13.57 9.25 25.08
C GLY A 87 14.61 8.13 24.95
N CYS A 88 15.15 7.90 23.75
CA CYS A 88 16.30 7.02 23.55
C CYS A 88 17.58 7.64 24.15
N PRO A 89 18.51 6.84 24.69
CA PRO A 89 19.85 7.33 24.99
C PRO A 89 20.63 7.63 23.69
N GLU A 90 21.72 8.39 23.82
CA GLU A 90 22.66 8.57 22.71
C GLU A 90 23.13 7.21 22.17
N ALA A 91 23.29 7.12 20.85
CA ALA A 91 23.87 5.96 20.19
C ALA A 91 25.35 5.82 20.60
N SER A 92 25.77 4.58 20.87
CA SER A 92 27.14 4.26 21.32
C SER A 92 27.70 3.03 20.60
N GLN A 93 29.03 2.91 20.54
CA GLN A 93 29.69 1.74 19.94
C GLN A 93 29.21 0.41 20.56
N GLU A 94 28.99 0.39 21.88
CA GLU A 94 28.53 -0.81 22.60
C GLU A 94 27.17 -1.31 22.12
N LEU A 95 26.26 -0.39 21.73
CA LEU A 95 24.98 -0.76 21.13
C LEU A 95 25.20 -1.49 19.80
N PHE A 96 26.00 -0.91 18.89
CA PHE A 96 26.26 -1.53 17.59
C PHE A 96 27.03 -2.85 17.70
N ASP A 97 27.95 -2.96 18.65
CA ASP A 97 28.62 -4.22 18.97
C ASP A 97 27.62 -5.30 19.42
N ALA A 98 26.62 -4.92 20.24
CA ALA A 98 25.56 -5.84 20.68
C ALA A 98 24.62 -6.25 19.53
N ILE A 99 24.27 -5.32 18.64
CA ILE A 99 23.48 -5.57 17.43
C ILE A 99 24.23 -6.57 16.53
N LYS A 100 25.51 -6.31 16.22
CA LYS A 100 26.34 -7.22 15.43
C LYS A 100 26.50 -8.58 16.10
N ALA A 101 26.75 -8.60 17.42
CA ALA A 101 26.92 -9.85 18.17
C ALA A 101 25.65 -10.72 18.16
N LYS A 102 24.47 -10.13 18.00
CA LYS A 102 23.22 -10.89 17.88
C LYS A 102 23.06 -11.60 16.53
N GLY A 103 23.69 -11.09 15.48
CA GLY A 103 23.67 -11.64 14.13
C GLY A 103 23.09 -10.71 13.06
N PHE A 104 22.73 -9.47 13.42
CA PHE A 104 22.39 -8.44 12.43
C PHE A 104 23.63 -8.08 11.62
N ASN A 105 23.44 -7.81 10.33
CA ASN A 105 24.51 -7.42 9.41
C ASN A 105 24.29 -6.05 8.74
N THR A 106 23.15 -5.42 9.00
CA THR A 106 22.79 -4.09 8.49
C THR A 106 22.24 -3.23 9.62
N VAL A 107 22.55 -1.94 9.62
CA VAL A 107 21.84 -0.94 10.43
C VAL A 107 21.35 0.19 9.54
N ARG A 108 20.07 0.53 9.67
CA ARG A 108 19.54 1.76 9.11
C ARG A 108 19.58 2.84 10.18
N ILE A 109 20.03 4.02 9.80
CA ILE A 109 20.16 5.20 10.65
C ILE A 109 19.20 6.27 10.10
N PRO A 110 17.90 6.17 10.44
CA PRO A 110 16.92 7.21 10.20
C PRO A 110 17.47 8.57 10.65
N THR A 111 17.54 9.56 9.76
CA THR A 111 18.11 10.87 10.09
C THR A 111 17.23 12.00 9.57
N THR A 112 16.82 12.89 10.47
CA THR A 112 16.06 14.09 10.13
C THR A 112 17.02 15.28 10.04
N TRP A 113 16.87 16.12 9.01
CA TRP A 113 17.83 17.19 8.70
C TRP A 113 17.24 18.58 8.81
N PHE A 114 15.92 18.80 8.57
CA PHE A 114 15.35 20.15 8.43
C PHE A 114 15.63 21.13 9.59
N GLN A 115 15.79 20.64 10.84
CA GLN A 115 16.10 21.48 12.01
C GLN A 115 17.59 21.76 12.22
N HIS A 116 18.43 21.16 11.39
CA HIS A 116 19.89 21.22 11.42
C HIS A 116 20.43 21.93 10.17
N LEU A 117 19.62 22.78 9.56
CA LEU A 117 19.98 23.57 8.38
C LEU A 117 20.07 25.05 8.72
N ASP A 118 21.03 25.76 8.13
CA ASP A 118 21.03 27.22 8.13
C ASP A 118 20.02 27.79 7.11
N GLU A 119 19.91 29.12 7.06
CA GLU A 119 18.99 29.82 6.14
C GLU A 119 19.26 29.57 4.64
N ASN A 120 20.42 29.01 4.30
CA ASN A 120 20.81 28.68 2.95
C ASN A 120 20.76 27.16 2.70
N ASP A 121 20.20 26.35 3.59
CA ASP A 121 20.20 24.89 3.53
C ASP A 121 21.59 24.24 3.64
N ASN A 122 22.54 24.91 4.29
CA ASN A 122 23.79 24.24 4.70
C ASN A 122 23.55 23.44 5.99
N ILE A 123 24.03 22.21 6.05
CA ILE A 123 23.91 21.34 7.22
C ILE A 123 24.84 21.85 8.32
N ASP A 124 24.33 21.94 9.55
CA ASP A 124 25.12 22.26 10.74
C ASP A 124 26.32 21.29 10.84
N PRO A 125 27.57 21.79 10.80
CA PRO A 125 28.76 20.95 10.91
C PRO A 125 28.77 20.06 12.16
N ALA A 126 28.17 20.49 13.27
CA ALA A 126 28.08 19.68 14.48
C ALA A 126 27.15 18.47 14.28
N TRP A 127 26.00 18.68 13.63
CA TRP A 127 25.06 17.60 13.31
C TRP A 127 25.66 16.62 12.32
N MET A 128 26.27 17.09 11.22
CA MET A 128 26.95 16.22 10.25
C MET A 128 28.04 15.36 10.93
N ALA A 129 28.87 15.98 11.78
CA ALA A 129 29.91 15.25 12.52
C ALA A 129 29.34 14.19 13.47
N ARG A 130 28.17 14.45 14.08
CA ARG A 130 27.51 13.45 14.94
C ARG A 130 26.93 12.31 14.11
N VAL A 131 26.26 12.59 13.00
CA VAL A 131 25.75 11.56 12.08
C VAL A 131 26.89 10.69 11.57
N HIS A 132 28.00 11.30 11.13
CA HIS A 132 29.23 10.58 10.74
C HIS A 132 29.72 9.65 11.84
N GLN A 133 29.82 10.13 13.08
CA GLN A 133 30.25 9.30 14.21
C GLN A 133 29.35 8.08 14.43
N VAL A 134 28.03 8.23 14.28
CA VAL A 134 27.08 7.11 14.45
C VAL A 134 27.15 6.13 13.28
N VAL A 135 27.32 6.62 12.04
CA VAL A 135 27.62 5.80 10.87
C VAL A 135 28.89 4.98 11.10
N ASP A 136 29.94 5.61 11.64
CA ASP A 136 31.22 4.97 11.94
C ASP A 136 31.11 3.84 12.96
N TYR A 137 30.21 3.94 13.95
CA TYR A 137 30.02 2.86 14.91
C TYR A 137 29.57 1.55 14.25
N ALA A 138 28.75 1.63 13.21
CA ALA A 138 28.29 0.49 12.43
C ALA A 138 29.29 0.10 11.33
N TYR A 139 29.75 1.07 10.55
CA TYR A 139 30.61 0.85 9.39
C TYR A 139 31.98 0.26 9.78
N ASN A 140 32.62 0.77 10.83
CA ASN A 140 33.95 0.31 11.24
C ASN A 140 33.95 -1.12 11.79
N ILE A 141 32.79 -1.62 12.22
CA ILE A 141 32.61 -3.03 12.57
C ILE A 141 32.05 -3.83 11.39
N GLY A 142 32.07 -3.33 10.15
CA GLY A 142 31.72 -4.06 8.94
C GLY A 142 30.23 -4.41 8.81
N LEU A 143 29.34 -3.63 9.43
CA LEU A 143 27.91 -3.68 9.13
C LEU A 143 27.64 -2.86 7.86
N TYR A 144 26.62 -3.26 7.10
CA TYR A 144 26.01 -2.37 6.12
C TYR A 144 25.29 -1.23 6.85
N VAL A 145 25.33 -0.03 6.28
CA VAL A 145 24.73 1.17 6.87
C VAL A 145 23.82 1.82 5.84
N ILE A 146 22.56 2.08 6.19
CA ILE A 146 21.63 2.87 5.37
C ILE A 146 21.44 4.23 6.05
N ILE A 147 21.62 5.33 5.32
CA ILE A 147 21.27 6.68 5.80
C ILE A 147 20.24 7.31 4.85
N ASN A 148 19.37 8.16 5.38
CA ASN A 148 18.28 8.77 4.62
C ASN A 148 17.98 10.21 5.03
N LEU A 149 16.93 10.76 4.42
CA LEU A 149 16.21 11.94 4.89
C LEU A 149 14.85 11.48 5.44
N HIS A 150 14.63 11.66 6.74
CA HIS A 150 13.58 10.94 7.47
C HIS A 150 12.28 11.72 7.69
N HIS A 151 12.20 12.54 8.75
CA HIS A 151 11.01 13.34 9.04
C HIS A 151 11.18 14.78 8.54
N GLU A 152 11.27 14.94 7.23
CA GLU A 152 11.42 16.23 6.56
C GLU A 152 10.10 17.04 6.51
N GLN A 153 9.69 17.50 7.69
CA GLN A 153 8.41 18.16 7.94
C GLN A 153 8.25 19.46 7.15
N ASN A 154 7.06 19.67 6.61
CA ASN A 154 6.63 20.91 5.95
C ASN A 154 7.47 21.33 4.73
N TRP A 155 8.29 20.44 4.16
CA TRP A 155 8.96 20.71 2.89
C TRP A 155 9.00 19.52 1.94
N ILE A 156 9.27 18.29 2.41
CA ILE A 156 9.01 17.07 1.62
C ILE A 156 7.59 16.59 1.89
N ASN A 157 7.26 16.33 3.16
CA ASN A 157 5.93 15.91 3.56
C ASN A 157 5.05 17.15 3.74
N ARG A 158 4.18 17.41 2.76
CA ARG A 158 3.31 18.60 2.67
C ARG A 158 2.05 18.29 1.87
N ALA A 159 0.95 18.97 2.19
CA ALA A 159 -0.36 18.71 1.57
C ALA A 159 -0.42 19.00 0.07
N ASP A 160 0.39 19.95 -0.42
CA ASP A 160 0.45 20.39 -1.83
C ASP A 160 1.57 19.71 -2.62
N LEU A 161 2.02 18.52 -2.19
CA LEU A 161 3.14 17.77 -2.78
C LEU A 161 3.05 17.65 -4.31
N ALA A 162 1.85 17.45 -4.87
CA ALA A 162 1.62 17.32 -6.32
C ALA A 162 2.14 18.51 -7.15
N THR A 163 2.28 19.69 -6.55
CA THR A 163 2.74 20.92 -7.22
C THR A 163 4.06 21.46 -6.68
N ALA A 164 4.65 20.80 -5.67
CA ALA A 164 5.78 21.33 -4.90
C ALA A 164 7.17 20.97 -5.47
N TYR A 165 7.25 20.32 -6.65
CA TYR A 165 8.53 19.84 -7.20
C TYR A 165 9.61 20.94 -7.26
N ASP A 166 9.28 22.12 -7.77
CA ASP A 166 10.25 23.21 -7.96
C ASP A 166 10.77 23.80 -6.63
N ASP A 167 10.01 23.63 -5.55
CA ASP A 167 10.43 23.99 -4.19
C ASP A 167 11.33 22.90 -3.58
N ILE A 168 10.96 21.64 -3.75
CA ILE A 168 11.60 20.50 -3.09
C ILE A 168 12.95 20.19 -3.74
N ASN A 169 12.99 20.13 -5.07
CA ASN A 169 14.15 19.60 -5.79
C ASN A 169 15.47 20.33 -5.48
N PRO A 170 15.54 21.68 -5.52
CA PRO A 170 16.80 22.37 -5.23
C PRO A 170 17.32 22.10 -3.82
N ARG A 171 16.41 22.03 -2.84
CA ARG A 171 16.74 21.76 -1.43
C ARG A 171 17.20 20.32 -1.24
N LEU A 172 16.46 19.35 -1.77
CA LEU A 172 16.80 17.93 -1.71
C LEU A 172 18.19 17.65 -2.32
N MET A 173 18.46 18.19 -3.51
CA MET A 173 19.76 18.02 -4.17
C MET A 173 20.90 18.69 -3.39
N LYS A 174 20.64 19.84 -2.75
CA LYS A 174 21.65 20.52 -1.94
C LYS A 174 21.99 19.73 -0.66
N LEU A 175 21.00 19.14 0.02
CA LEU A 175 21.25 18.27 1.17
C LEU A 175 22.07 17.04 0.74
N TRP A 176 21.63 16.34 -0.31
CA TRP A 176 22.33 15.16 -0.81
C TRP A 176 23.74 15.45 -1.31
N THR A 177 23.99 16.62 -1.91
CA THR A 177 25.35 17.03 -2.29
C THR A 177 26.27 17.09 -1.08
N GLN A 178 25.81 17.66 0.04
CA GLN A 178 26.60 17.77 1.26
C GLN A 178 26.83 16.40 1.92
N ILE A 179 25.77 15.61 2.06
CA ILE A 179 25.81 14.27 2.66
C ILE A 179 26.73 13.35 1.84
N ALA A 180 26.52 13.26 0.53
CA ALA A 180 27.32 12.39 -0.33
C ALA A 180 28.77 12.85 -0.44
N THR A 181 29.06 14.15 -0.26
CA THR A 181 30.44 14.66 -0.18
C THR A 181 31.13 14.20 1.10
N GLU A 182 30.43 14.27 2.24
CA GLU A 182 30.95 13.81 3.54
C GLU A 182 31.32 12.33 3.50
N PHE A 183 30.46 11.51 2.89
CA PHE A 183 30.58 10.06 2.89
C PHE A 183 31.16 9.45 1.59
N LYS A 184 31.76 10.26 0.71
CA LYS A 184 32.19 9.82 -0.63
C LYS A 184 33.18 8.65 -0.64
N ASP A 185 34.00 8.53 0.40
CA ASP A 185 35.09 7.55 0.51
C ASP A 185 34.66 6.21 1.14
N TYR A 186 33.42 6.11 1.62
CA TYR A 186 32.86 4.86 2.14
C TYR A 186 32.53 3.90 0.99
N ASP A 187 32.80 2.60 1.18
CA ASP A 187 32.55 1.58 0.16
C ASP A 187 31.05 1.22 0.01
N GLN A 188 30.77 0.10 -0.66
CA GLN A 188 29.41 -0.39 -0.90
C GLN A 188 28.68 -0.89 0.37
N HIS A 189 29.31 -0.90 1.54
CA HIS A 189 28.62 -1.12 2.81
C HIS A 189 27.77 0.09 3.20
N LEU A 190 28.10 1.31 2.74
CA LEU A 190 27.25 2.48 2.95
C LEU A 190 26.28 2.67 1.79
N ILE A 191 25.00 2.72 2.13
CA ILE A 191 23.84 2.79 1.24
C ILE A 191 23.12 4.12 1.50
N PHE A 192 22.67 4.78 0.44
CA PHE A 192 21.85 6.00 0.56
C PHE A 192 20.41 5.69 0.19
N GLU A 193 19.47 6.11 1.02
CA GLU A 193 18.04 6.02 0.75
C GLU A 193 17.49 7.44 0.56
N CYS A 194 16.97 7.73 -0.64
CA CYS A 194 16.67 9.09 -1.11
C CYS A 194 15.81 9.91 -0.14
N MET A 195 14.73 9.30 0.33
CA MET A 195 13.71 9.84 1.24
C MET A 195 13.15 8.68 2.08
N ASN A 196 12.36 8.99 3.11
CA ASN A 196 11.70 7.99 3.93
C ASN A 196 10.30 7.62 3.42
N GLU A 197 9.29 8.41 3.78
CA GLU A 197 7.88 8.18 3.43
C GLU A 197 7.29 9.46 2.82
N PRO A 198 7.77 9.89 1.64
CA PRO A 198 7.30 11.11 1.00
C PRO A 198 5.81 11.01 0.65
N ARG A 199 5.01 11.98 1.09
CA ARG A 199 3.54 11.91 0.96
C ARG A 199 2.81 13.25 1.05
N ALA A 200 1.55 13.26 0.62
CA ALA A 200 0.63 14.37 0.79
C ALA A 200 0.06 14.41 2.22
N MET A 201 0.82 14.97 3.15
CA MET A 201 0.44 15.08 4.57
C MET A 201 -0.89 15.82 4.75
N ASP A 202 -1.71 15.39 5.71
CA ASP A 202 -3.03 15.98 6.05
C ASP A 202 -4.09 15.87 4.94
N THR A 203 -3.87 15.02 3.93
CA THR A 203 -4.87 14.72 2.89
C THR A 203 -5.58 13.38 3.13
N PRO A 204 -6.77 13.13 2.55
CA PRO A 204 -7.45 11.83 2.65
C PRO A 204 -6.64 10.64 2.12
N TRP A 205 -5.64 10.89 1.26
CA TRP A 205 -4.74 9.89 0.68
C TRP A 205 -3.31 9.98 1.24
N GLU A 206 -3.15 10.53 2.46
CA GLU A 206 -1.83 10.59 3.11
C GLU A 206 -1.21 9.20 3.24
N TRP A 207 -1.99 8.20 3.67
CA TRP A 207 -1.49 6.86 3.96
C TRP A 207 -2.04 5.77 3.04
N TRP A 208 -3.17 6.02 2.38
CA TRP A 208 -3.84 5.02 1.54
C TRP A 208 -4.78 5.66 0.52
N SER A 209 -4.87 5.08 -0.68
CA SER A 209 -5.85 5.42 -1.70
C SER A 209 -6.20 4.17 -2.50
N ALA A 210 -7.47 4.04 -2.88
CA ALA A 210 -7.93 2.96 -3.78
C ALA A 210 -7.44 3.15 -5.23
N THR A 211 -6.99 4.35 -5.58
CA THR A 211 -6.56 4.71 -6.92
C THR A 211 -5.20 5.41 -6.90
N PRO A 212 -4.44 5.36 -8.02
CA PRO A 212 -3.20 6.13 -8.17
C PRO A 212 -3.35 7.62 -7.81
N VAL A 213 -2.28 8.22 -7.30
CA VAL A 213 -2.22 9.63 -6.87
C VAL A 213 -1.18 10.42 -7.68
N GLU A 214 -1.42 11.71 -7.94
CA GLU A 214 -0.53 12.54 -8.79
C GLU A 214 0.82 12.83 -8.13
N GLU A 215 0.88 12.79 -6.80
CA GLU A 215 2.08 13.03 -6.00
C GLU A 215 3.21 12.04 -6.26
N ALA A 216 2.87 10.83 -6.70
CA ALA A 216 3.86 9.82 -7.07
C ALA A 216 4.79 10.32 -8.20
N ASP A 217 4.27 11.10 -9.16
CA ASP A 217 5.08 11.65 -10.25
C ASP A 217 6.12 12.67 -9.76
N VAL A 218 5.79 13.44 -8.72
CA VAL A 218 6.74 14.37 -8.09
C VAL A 218 7.87 13.58 -7.42
N ILE A 219 7.54 12.51 -6.70
CA ILE A 219 8.51 11.65 -6.02
C ILE A 219 9.43 10.97 -7.03
N ASN A 220 8.88 10.34 -8.08
CA ASN A 220 9.65 9.69 -9.13
C ASN A 220 10.68 10.63 -9.76
N ARG A 221 10.31 11.90 -10.02
CA ARG A 221 11.24 12.90 -10.57
C ARG A 221 12.32 13.32 -9.58
N LEU A 222 11.99 13.44 -8.29
CA LEU A 222 12.95 13.77 -7.24
C LEU A 222 13.97 12.64 -7.06
N GLU A 223 13.51 11.39 -7.03
CA GLU A 223 14.34 10.20 -6.94
C GLU A 223 15.25 10.04 -8.16
N ALA A 224 14.75 10.32 -9.38
CA ALA A 224 15.57 10.32 -10.59
C ALA A 224 16.70 11.36 -10.52
N ASN A 225 16.41 12.59 -10.07
CA ASN A 225 17.43 13.62 -9.90
C ASN A 225 18.44 13.26 -8.79
N PHE A 226 17.99 12.60 -7.72
CA PHE A 226 18.87 12.09 -6.67
C PHE A 226 19.86 11.07 -7.23
N VAL A 227 19.38 10.10 -8.01
CA VAL A 227 20.25 9.14 -8.69
C VAL A 227 21.22 9.85 -9.63
N GLU A 228 20.74 10.76 -10.49
CA GLU A 228 21.60 11.52 -11.41
C GLU A 228 22.68 12.31 -10.64
N LEU A 229 22.30 12.98 -9.56
CA LEU A 229 23.22 13.72 -8.69
C LEU A 229 24.32 12.81 -8.15
N ILE A 230 23.95 11.73 -7.44
CA ILE A 230 24.93 10.86 -6.79
C ILE A 230 25.84 10.21 -7.83
N ARG A 231 25.27 9.73 -8.95
CA ARG A 231 26.08 9.18 -10.05
C ARG A 231 26.98 10.25 -10.66
N GLY A 232 26.57 11.52 -10.72
CA GLY A 232 27.33 12.63 -11.28
C GLY A 232 28.48 13.13 -10.39
N MET A 233 28.52 12.74 -9.13
CA MET A 233 29.54 13.18 -8.17
C MET A 233 30.89 12.47 -8.34
N ASP A 234 31.95 13.14 -7.90
CA ASP A 234 33.27 12.56 -7.77
C ASP A 234 33.36 11.67 -6.52
N GLY A 235 33.79 10.43 -6.67
CA GLY A 235 34.04 9.50 -5.57
C GLY A 235 34.24 8.07 -6.06
N PRO A 236 35.04 7.24 -5.36
CA PRO A 236 35.36 5.89 -5.81
C PRO A 236 34.13 4.99 -5.97
N TYR A 237 33.08 5.22 -5.19
CA TYR A 237 31.85 4.42 -5.17
C TYR A 237 30.61 5.16 -5.68
N ALA A 238 30.75 6.39 -6.21
CA ALA A 238 29.60 7.17 -6.68
C ALA A 238 28.75 6.41 -7.72
N LYS A 239 29.41 5.65 -8.61
CA LYS A 239 28.77 4.85 -9.67
C LYS A 239 28.22 3.49 -9.23
N THR A 240 28.59 3.02 -8.03
CA THR A 240 28.35 1.63 -7.58
C THR A 240 27.75 1.55 -6.17
N ARG A 241 27.53 2.68 -5.51
CA ARG A 241 26.80 2.77 -4.25
C ARG A 241 25.34 2.38 -4.49
N LEU A 242 24.82 1.43 -3.73
CA LEU A 242 23.40 1.10 -3.76
C LEU A 242 22.58 2.30 -3.31
N LEU A 243 21.56 2.65 -4.10
CA LEU A 243 20.62 3.72 -3.82
C LEU A 243 19.22 3.13 -3.61
N MET A 244 18.57 3.48 -2.50
CA MET A 244 17.23 3.01 -2.13
C MET A 244 16.17 4.08 -2.43
N LEU A 245 15.09 3.71 -3.11
CA LEU A 245 14.02 4.60 -3.58
C LEU A 245 12.65 4.14 -3.05
N PRO A 246 11.98 4.88 -2.14
CA PRO A 246 10.73 4.45 -1.51
C PRO A 246 9.44 4.58 -2.34
N GLY A 247 9.35 5.51 -3.28
CA GLY A 247 8.06 5.89 -3.86
C GLY A 247 7.10 6.52 -2.84
N TYR A 248 5.80 6.60 -3.16
CA TYR A 248 4.79 7.25 -2.31
C TYR A 248 4.60 6.49 -0.99
N VAL A 249 4.85 7.17 0.15
CA VAL A 249 4.69 6.66 1.52
C VAL A 249 5.60 5.45 1.85
N ALA A 250 6.56 5.09 1.00
CA ALA A 250 7.26 3.79 1.08
C ALA A 250 6.29 2.59 1.18
N SER A 251 5.11 2.71 0.56
CA SER A 251 3.99 1.84 0.87
C SER A 251 4.21 0.38 0.47
N SER A 252 3.64 -0.55 1.24
CA SER A 252 3.47 -1.95 0.85
C SER A 252 2.23 -2.21 -0.03
N ASP A 253 1.37 -1.21 -0.25
CA ASP A 253 0.15 -1.37 -1.04
C ASP A 253 0.45 -1.38 -2.54
N LYS A 254 -0.11 -2.36 -3.25
CA LYS A 254 0.08 -2.57 -4.69
C LYS A 254 -0.28 -1.32 -5.52
N THR A 255 -1.25 -0.54 -5.09
CA THR A 255 -1.69 0.68 -5.78
C THR A 255 -0.53 1.67 -5.94
N PHE A 256 0.20 1.93 -4.84
CA PHE A 256 1.32 2.85 -4.85
C PHE A 256 2.60 2.22 -5.39
N LEU A 257 2.84 0.93 -5.14
CA LEU A 257 3.96 0.21 -5.74
C LEU A 257 3.92 0.24 -7.28
N ASN A 258 2.72 0.22 -7.87
CA ASN A 258 2.55 0.30 -9.33
C ASN A 258 2.92 1.66 -9.91
N GLN A 259 3.00 2.71 -9.08
CA GLN A 259 3.36 4.06 -9.51
C GLN A 259 4.87 4.34 -9.42
N ILE A 260 5.67 3.40 -8.89
CA ILE A 260 7.12 3.58 -8.78
C ILE A 260 7.73 3.52 -10.19
N VAL A 261 8.43 4.59 -10.56
CA VAL A 261 9.19 4.67 -11.81
C VAL A 261 10.66 4.83 -11.46
N LEU A 262 11.43 3.76 -11.68
CA LEU A 262 12.87 3.76 -11.42
C LEU A 262 13.64 4.35 -12.61
N PRO A 263 14.76 5.06 -12.35
CA PRO A 263 15.67 5.47 -13.41
C PRO A 263 16.16 4.28 -14.24
N GLU A 264 16.09 4.39 -15.57
CA GLU A 264 16.60 3.37 -16.48
C GLU A 264 18.14 3.31 -16.47
N ASN A 265 18.70 2.13 -16.77
CA ASN A 265 20.13 1.90 -16.97
C ASN A 265 21.02 2.13 -15.73
N ASP A 266 20.50 1.91 -14.52
CA ASP A 266 21.29 1.91 -13.28
C ASP A 266 21.21 0.54 -12.58
N ASP A 267 22.35 -0.14 -12.51
CA ASP A 267 22.46 -1.50 -11.92
C ASP A 267 22.53 -1.49 -10.38
N PHE A 268 22.46 -0.31 -9.75
CA PHE A 268 22.74 -0.06 -8.33
C PHE A 268 21.60 0.66 -7.62
N ILE A 269 20.36 0.29 -7.96
CA ILE A 269 19.13 0.78 -7.33
C ILE A 269 18.41 -0.38 -6.64
N ALA A 270 17.78 -0.09 -5.49
CA ALA A 270 16.81 -0.95 -4.83
C ALA A 270 15.54 -0.16 -4.52
N VAL A 271 14.38 -0.82 -4.53
CA VAL A 271 13.14 -0.26 -4.01
C VAL A 271 13.14 -0.35 -2.49
N SER A 272 12.82 0.73 -1.79
CA SER A 272 12.63 0.75 -0.33
C SER A 272 11.14 0.58 -0.02
N ILE A 273 10.78 -0.39 0.82
CA ILE A 273 9.39 -0.63 1.21
C ILE A 273 9.29 -0.69 2.73
N HIS A 274 8.29 -0.04 3.31
CA HIS A 274 7.92 -0.16 4.71
C HIS A 274 6.70 -1.07 4.81
N ALA A 275 6.89 -2.24 5.43
CA ALA A 275 5.93 -3.34 5.36
C ALA A 275 5.58 -3.89 6.74
N TYR A 276 4.88 -3.07 7.53
CA TYR A 276 4.21 -3.48 8.77
C TYR A 276 2.89 -4.24 8.45
N THR A 277 3.00 -5.29 7.65
CA THR A 277 1.85 -6.07 7.16
C THR A 277 1.71 -7.41 7.91
N PRO A 278 0.49 -7.84 8.26
CA PRO A 278 -0.79 -7.13 8.14
C PRO A 278 -0.92 -6.02 9.17
N TYR A 279 -1.30 -4.81 8.77
CA TYR A 279 -1.36 -3.63 9.66
C TYR A 279 -2.23 -3.86 10.90
N ASN A 280 -3.37 -4.54 10.72
CA ASN A 280 -4.31 -4.89 11.79
C ASN A 280 -3.73 -5.84 12.84
N PHE A 281 -2.69 -6.60 12.49
CA PHE A 281 -1.95 -7.45 13.41
C PHE A 281 -0.73 -6.74 14.01
N THR A 282 0.02 -5.98 13.21
CA THR A 282 1.33 -5.45 13.59
C THR A 282 1.25 -4.19 14.47
N MET A 283 0.31 -3.28 14.21
CA MET A 283 0.36 -1.91 14.75
C MET A 283 -0.99 -1.26 15.03
N ASN A 284 -2.06 -1.57 14.27
CA ASN A 284 -3.36 -0.87 14.43
C ASN A 284 -3.86 -0.95 15.87
N THR A 285 -4.35 0.14 16.45
CA THR A 285 -4.88 0.15 17.82
C THR A 285 -6.40 0.24 17.89
N LYS A 286 -7.07 0.37 16.73
CA LYS A 286 -8.52 0.61 16.64
C LYS A 286 -9.25 -0.67 16.30
N THR A 287 -9.90 -1.26 17.30
CA THR A 287 -10.65 -2.52 17.17
C THR A 287 -11.77 -2.45 16.13
N GLU A 288 -12.40 -1.29 15.98
CA GLU A 288 -13.45 -1.00 15.02
C GLU A 288 -12.94 -0.98 13.56
N GLU A 289 -11.64 -0.79 13.36
CA GLU A 289 -10.96 -0.84 12.05
C GLU A 289 -10.27 -2.20 11.83
N GLY A 290 -10.55 -3.19 12.69
CA GLY A 290 -10.08 -4.57 12.53
C GLY A 290 -8.81 -4.92 13.32
N ALA A 291 -8.33 -4.05 14.23
CA ALA A 291 -7.19 -4.36 15.09
C ALA A 291 -7.39 -5.65 15.89
N TYR A 292 -6.50 -6.62 15.70
CA TYR A 292 -6.49 -7.89 16.43
C TYR A 292 -5.07 -8.47 16.48
N HIS A 293 -4.54 -8.68 17.70
CA HIS A 293 -3.12 -9.00 17.89
C HIS A 293 -2.87 -10.35 18.58
N ASP A 294 -3.90 -10.94 19.20
CA ASP A 294 -3.73 -12.08 20.10
C ASP A 294 -3.27 -13.35 19.37
N THR A 295 -3.72 -13.53 18.13
CA THR A 295 -3.40 -14.71 17.30
C THR A 295 -3.00 -14.26 15.89
N PHE A 296 -1.95 -14.88 15.34
CA PHE A 296 -1.63 -14.73 13.93
C PHE A 296 -2.54 -15.67 13.12
N THR A 297 -3.69 -15.14 12.72
CA THR A 297 -4.77 -15.92 12.07
C THR A 297 -4.40 -16.34 10.65
N LYS A 298 -5.19 -17.25 10.06
CA LYS A 298 -5.02 -17.64 8.66
C LYS A 298 -5.26 -16.48 7.70
N GLU A 299 -6.16 -15.56 8.03
CA GLU A 299 -6.40 -14.33 7.28
C GLU A 299 -5.14 -13.45 7.24
N PHE A 300 -4.54 -13.18 8.41
CA PHE A 300 -3.28 -12.44 8.49
C PHE A 300 -2.13 -13.14 7.78
N SER A 301 -2.08 -14.47 7.87
CA SER A 301 -1.12 -15.27 7.11
C SER A 301 -1.30 -15.10 5.60
N ASN A 302 -2.52 -15.06 5.09
CA ASN A 302 -2.79 -14.87 3.66
C ASN A 302 -2.48 -13.45 3.21
N ASP A 303 -2.87 -12.42 3.99
CA ASP A 303 -2.58 -11.01 3.69
C ASP A 303 -1.07 -10.75 3.66
N LEU A 304 -0.31 -11.29 4.62
CA LEU A 304 1.15 -11.23 4.61
C LEU A 304 1.73 -11.87 3.33
N ALA A 305 1.26 -13.08 2.98
CA ALA A 305 1.73 -13.77 1.78
C ALA A 305 1.45 -12.97 0.51
N TYR A 306 0.25 -12.38 0.41
CA TYR A 306 -0.17 -11.55 -0.72
C TYR A 306 0.73 -10.33 -0.91
N ASN A 307 0.99 -9.57 0.17
CA ASN A 307 1.85 -8.38 0.08
C ASN A 307 3.29 -8.73 -0.29
N LEU A 308 3.89 -9.74 0.36
CA LEU A 308 5.27 -10.15 0.03
C LEU A 308 5.42 -10.71 -1.39
N GLN A 309 4.37 -11.37 -1.91
CA GLN A 309 4.31 -11.83 -3.29
C GLN A 309 4.22 -10.66 -4.28
N ASN A 310 3.44 -9.62 -3.99
CA ASN A 310 3.40 -8.44 -4.86
C ASN A 310 4.79 -7.81 -5.01
N PHE A 311 5.59 -7.70 -3.94
CA PHE A 311 6.95 -7.16 -4.05
C PHE A 311 7.83 -8.02 -4.97
N ARG A 312 7.62 -9.34 -4.93
CA ARG A 312 8.36 -10.30 -5.76
C ARG A 312 8.04 -10.07 -7.21
N ASP A 313 6.75 -10.11 -7.52
CA ASP A 313 6.22 -10.10 -8.87
C ASP A 313 6.53 -8.78 -9.56
N MET A 314 6.47 -7.67 -8.81
CA MET A 314 6.66 -6.33 -9.33
C MET A 314 8.14 -5.95 -9.52
N PHE A 315 9.03 -6.43 -8.65
CA PHE A 315 10.42 -5.96 -8.64
C PHE A 315 11.43 -7.09 -8.81
N ILE A 316 11.44 -8.06 -7.90
CA ILE A 316 12.52 -9.06 -7.83
C ILE A 316 12.49 -9.98 -9.05
N ASN A 317 11.30 -10.38 -9.49
CA ASN A 317 11.11 -11.13 -10.72
C ASN A 317 11.56 -10.35 -11.96
N LYS A 318 11.68 -9.02 -11.87
CA LYS A 318 12.16 -8.11 -12.93
C LYS A 318 13.61 -7.65 -12.75
N ASP A 319 14.37 -8.33 -11.89
CA ASP A 319 15.78 -8.03 -11.59
C ASP A 319 15.98 -6.68 -10.89
N ILE A 320 14.98 -6.26 -10.11
CA ILE A 320 15.04 -5.06 -9.28
C ILE A 320 15.13 -5.51 -7.81
N PRO A 321 16.23 -5.22 -7.10
CA PRO A 321 16.34 -5.50 -5.67
C PRO A 321 15.28 -4.74 -4.85
N VAL A 322 14.81 -5.38 -3.79
CA VAL A 322 13.91 -4.77 -2.79
C VAL A 322 14.60 -4.83 -1.45
N VAL A 323 14.55 -3.75 -0.69
CA VAL A 323 14.92 -3.70 0.73
C VAL A 323 13.68 -3.32 1.52
N ILE A 324 13.27 -4.17 2.47
CA ILE A 324 12.21 -3.79 3.41
C ILE A 324 12.86 -2.95 4.51
N GLY A 325 12.89 -1.63 4.29
CA GLY A 325 13.60 -0.64 5.10
C GLY A 325 13.01 -0.46 6.50
N GLU A 326 11.72 -0.77 6.66
CA GLU A 326 11.05 -0.82 7.95
C GLU A 326 10.02 -1.95 8.01
N MET A 327 10.03 -2.68 9.13
CA MET A 327 9.04 -3.68 9.48
C MET A 327 9.09 -3.96 10.97
N GLY A 328 8.03 -4.56 11.53
CA GLY A 328 8.00 -4.93 12.93
C GLY A 328 6.60 -5.28 13.40
N THR A 329 6.52 -5.70 14.66
CA THR A 329 5.25 -5.91 15.38
C THR A 329 5.36 -5.25 16.73
N SER A 330 4.40 -4.39 17.07
CA SER A 330 4.36 -3.77 18.39
C SER A 330 4.10 -4.84 19.47
N ASP A 331 4.62 -4.62 20.68
CA ASP A 331 4.38 -5.54 21.79
C ASP A 331 3.02 -5.34 22.47
N PHE A 332 2.02 -6.07 21.97
CA PHE A 332 0.71 -6.18 22.62
C PHE A 332 0.68 -7.21 23.76
N GLY A 333 1.81 -7.82 24.14
CA GLY A 333 1.89 -8.93 25.10
C GLY A 333 1.57 -10.29 24.46
N ASN A 334 1.73 -10.38 23.14
CA ASN A 334 1.34 -11.45 22.24
C ASN A 334 2.57 -12.17 21.64
N THR A 335 3.61 -12.41 22.45
CA THR A 335 4.92 -12.94 22.01
C THR A 335 4.80 -14.17 21.09
N GLN A 336 3.91 -15.13 21.40
CA GLN A 336 3.75 -16.33 20.59
C GLN A 336 3.23 -16.04 19.18
N ALA A 337 2.18 -15.21 19.05
CA ALA A 337 1.65 -14.80 17.76
C ALA A 337 2.70 -14.02 16.93
N ARG A 338 3.51 -13.19 17.59
CA ARG A 338 4.62 -12.47 16.93
C ARG A 338 5.72 -13.41 16.45
N VAL A 339 6.01 -14.50 17.16
CA VAL A 339 6.93 -15.56 16.69
C VAL A 339 6.38 -16.28 15.47
N GLU A 340 5.07 -16.54 15.42
CA GLU A 340 4.40 -17.17 14.26
C GLU A 340 4.46 -16.26 13.02
N TRP A 341 4.11 -14.98 13.19
CA TRP A 341 4.28 -13.96 12.14
C TRP A 341 5.73 -13.88 11.67
N THR A 342 6.69 -13.81 12.59
CA THR A 342 8.14 -13.76 12.28
C THR A 342 8.57 -14.97 11.48
N THR A 343 8.02 -16.14 11.80
CA THR A 343 8.35 -17.38 11.08
C THR A 343 7.94 -17.28 9.63
N GLN A 344 6.68 -16.96 9.34
CA GLN A 344 6.22 -16.81 7.95
C GLN A 344 6.95 -15.66 7.24
N TYR A 345 7.11 -14.51 7.88
CA TYR A 345 7.74 -13.33 7.30
C TYR A 345 9.18 -13.62 6.87
N PHE A 346 10.02 -14.14 7.77
CA PHE A 346 11.43 -14.36 7.48
C PHE A 346 11.69 -15.58 6.59
N GLU A 347 10.88 -16.65 6.68
CA GLU A 347 10.99 -17.75 5.72
C GLU A 347 10.69 -17.28 4.30
N THR A 348 9.62 -16.51 4.11
CA THR A 348 9.18 -16.01 2.79
C THR A 348 10.16 -14.99 2.24
N THR A 349 10.54 -13.98 3.02
CA THR A 349 11.45 -12.92 2.57
C THR A 349 12.85 -13.44 2.28
N LYS A 350 13.36 -14.42 3.06
CA LYS A 350 14.63 -15.07 2.74
C LYS A 350 14.55 -15.82 1.40
N LYS A 351 13.49 -16.59 1.16
CA LYS A 351 13.29 -17.30 -0.12
C LYS A 351 13.15 -16.35 -1.30
N TYR A 352 12.51 -15.19 -1.12
CA TYR A 352 12.38 -14.20 -2.18
C TYR A 352 13.62 -13.30 -2.32
N GLY A 353 14.48 -13.25 -1.31
CA GLY A 353 15.75 -12.51 -1.34
C GLY A 353 15.62 -11.06 -0.88
N TYR A 354 14.79 -10.78 0.12
CA TYR A 354 14.62 -9.42 0.68
C TYR A 354 15.37 -9.29 2.00
N PRO A 355 16.31 -8.35 2.14
CA PRO A 355 16.75 -7.94 3.46
C PRO A 355 15.64 -7.16 4.15
N CYS A 356 15.35 -7.55 5.39
CA CYS A 356 14.36 -6.91 6.25
C CYS A 356 15.06 -6.16 7.37
N VAL A 357 14.70 -4.89 7.58
CA VAL A 357 15.29 -4.03 8.60
C VAL A 357 14.27 -3.74 9.69
N LEU A 358 14.46 -4.38 10.85
CA LEU A 358 13.54 -4.31 11.98
C LEU A 358 13.51 -2.89 12.57
N TRP A 359 12.32 -2.29 12.69
CA TRP A 359 12.15 -1.03 13.40
C TRP A 359 12.34 -1.22 14.90
N ASP A 360 13.31 -0.52 15.48
CA ASP A 360 13.47 -0.45 16.93
C ASP A 360 13.44 1.02 17.37
N ASN A 361 12.49 1.37 18.22
CA ASN A 361 12.30 2.74 18.69
C ASN A 361 12.64 2.92 20.19
N GLY A 362 13.22 1.90 20.81
CA GLY A 362 13.57 1.87 22.23
C GLY A 362 12.38 1.88 23.19
N GLN A 363 11.14 1.86 22.70
CA GLN A 363 9.95 1.91 23.54
C GLN A 363 9.62 0.53 24.10
N LYS A 364 9.68 0.42 25.43
CA LYS A 364 9.23 -0.77 26.16
C LYS A 364 7.78 -0.60 26.57
N LYS A 365 7.01 -1.70 26.55
CA LYS A 365 5.65 -1.73 27.09
C LYS A 365 5.64 -1.23 28.54
N ASP A 366 4.91 -0.15 28.79
CA ASP A 366 4.66 0.41 30.10
C ASP A 366 3.15 0.35 30.40
N PRO A 367 2.68 -0.69 31.11
CA PRO A 367 1.27 -0.82 31.49
C PRO A 367 0.75 0.31 32.40
N SER A 368 1.66 1.13 32.95
CA SER A 368 1.32 2.26 33.81
C SER A 368 1.33 3.62 33.11
N GLY A 369 1.74 3.67 31.83
CA GLY A 369 1.81 4.88 31.02
C GLY A 369 0.48 5.17 30.31
N PRO A 370 -0.38 6.09 30.79
CA PRO A 370 -1.69 6.33 30.19
C PRO A 370 -1.64 6.94 28.78
N ASN A 371 -0.47 7.43 28.35
CA ASN A 371 -0.26 8.11 27.07
C ASN A 371 0.66 7.33 26.13
N GLN A 372 1.08 6.10 26.47
CA GLN A 372 1.87 5.28 25.55
C GLN A 372 0.98 4.82 24.39
N ASN A 373 1.41 5.06 23.15
CA ASN A 373 0.75 4.50 21.98
C ASN A 373 1.05 2.99 21.91
N PRO A 374 0.06 2.09 22.10
CA PRO A 374 0.30 0.65 22.10
C PRO A 374 0.66 0.09 20.72
N GLY A 375 0.42 0.84 19.63
CA GLY A 375 0.87 0.48 18.28
C GLY A 375 2.35 0.78 17.99
N GLU A 376 3.02 1.49 18.90
CA GLU A 376 4.39 1.99 18.73
C GLU A 376 5.35 1.46 19.81
N VAL A 377 5.13 0.23 20.28
CA VAL A 377 5.97 -0.43 21.28
C VAL A 377 6.94 -1.39 20.59
N HIS A 378 7.90 -0.80 19.87
CA HIS A 378 8.88 -1.52 19.04
C HIS A 378 10.28 -1.56 19.64
N GLY A 379 10.46 -1.43 20.97
CA GLY A 379 11.79 -1.61 21.57
C GLY A 379 12.17 -3.09 21.67
N TYR A 380 13.33 -3.51 21.14
CA TYR A 380 13.81 -4.90 21.24
C TYR A 380 15.06 -5.05 22.11
N ILE A 381 15.90 -4.02 22.16
CA ILE A 381 17.15 -4.00 22.94
C ILE A 381 17.19 -2.81 23.91
N ASP A 382 17.68 -3.05 25.13
CA ASP A 382 18.06 -1.98 26.03
C ASP A 382 19.36 -1.35 25.54
N ARG A 383 19.24 -0.14 24.99
CA ARG A 383 20.35 0.58 24.36
C ARG A 383 21.47 0.99 25.33
N LYS A 384 21.23 0.96 26.65
CA LYS A 384 22.26 1.28 27.64
C LYS A 384 23.08 0.06 28.05
N THR A 385 22.46 -1.12 28.07
CA THR A 385 23.11 -2.35 28.54
C THR A 385 23.50 -3.30 27.41
N GLY A 386 22.88 -3.16 26.23
CA GLY A 386 23.00 -4.10 25.11
C GLY A 386 22.21 -5.40 25.33
N GLU A 387 21.35 -5.47 26.34
CA GLU A 387 20.53 -6.66 26.64
C GLU A 387 19.21 -6.63 25.88
N TRP A 388 18.84 -7.77 25.27
CA TRP A 388 17.58 -7.93 24.56
C TRP A 388 16.42 -8.11 25.55
N TYR A 389 15.30 -7.42 25.34
CA TYR A 389 14.14 -7.54 26.23
C TYR A 389 13.53 -8.93 26.18
N GLU A 390 13.21 -9.50 27.35
CA GLU A 390 12.79 -10.91 27.50
C GLU A 390 11.56 -11.28 26.67
N ASN A 391 10.56 -10.41 26.61
CA ASN A 391 9.33 -10.54 25.82
C ASN A 391 9.56 -10.48 24.30
N ASN A 392 10.66 -9.86 23.86
CA ASN A 392 11.01 -9.65 22.46
C ASN A 392 12.14 -10.57 21.96
N LEU A 393 12.93 -11.13 22.88
CA LEU A 393 14.03 -12.03 22.58
C LEU A 393 13.62 -13.28 21.76
N PRO A 394 12.44 -13.91 21.98
CA PRO A 394 11.98 -15.02 21.13
C PRO A 394 11.82 -14.64 19.65
N ILE A 395 11.35 -13.41 19.36
CA ILE A 395 11.20 -12.89 18.01
C ILE A 395 12.59 -12.78 17.35
N ILE A 396 13.53 -12.12 18.04
CA ILE A 396 14.90 -11.94 17.52
C ILE A 396 15.61 -13.28 17.34
N ASN A 397 15.44 -14.22 18.27
CA ASN A 397 16.00 -15.57 18.12
C ASN A 397 15.43 -16.28 16.89
N LYS A 398 14.12 -16.17 16.64
CA LYS A 398 13.47 -16.79 15.48
C LYS A 398 13.99 -16.18 14.16
N MET A 399 14.17 -14.87 14.09
CA MET A 399 14.81 -14.20 12.94
C MET A 399 16.20 -14.79 12.67
N MET A 400 17.06 -14.87 13.69
CA MET A 400 18.42 -15.38 13.55
C MET A 400 18.45 -16.87 13.23
N GLU A 401 17.53 -17.66 13.79
CA GLU A 401 17.37 -19.10 13.47
C GLU A 401 17.11 -19.29 11.97
N ILE A 402 16.12 -18.58 11.41
CA ILE A 402 15.76 -18.67 9.99
C ILE A 402 16.89 -18.17 9.09
N MET A 403 17.52 -17.05 9.44
CA MET A 403 18.63 -16.51 8.64
C MET A 403 19.82 -17.45 8.60
N ASN A 404 20.07 -18.22 9.67
CA ASN A 404 21.14 -19.21 9.72
C ASN A 404 20.73 -20.62 9.23
N ASP A 405 19.45 -20.86 8.94
CA ASP A 405 18.99 -22.13 8.39
C ASP A 405 19.38 -22.27 6.92
N ALA A 406 20.36 -23.15 6.66
CA ALA A 406 20.86 -23.41 5.31
C ALA A 406 19.86 -24.15 4.40
N SER A 407 18.77 -24.70 4.94
CA SER A 407 17.70 -25.32 4.14
C SER A 407 16.78 -24.28 3.48
N ILE A 408 16.74 -23.07 4.03
CA ILE A 408 16.04 -21.93 3.44
C ILE A 408 17.09 -21.10 2.69
N VAL A 409 17.16 -21.30 1.37
CA VAL A 409 18.17 -20.68 0.52
C VAL A 409 17.74 -19.26 0.13
N TRP A 410 18.65 -18.30 0.26
CA TRP A 410 18.39 -16.91 -0.10
C TRP A 410 18.01 -16.79 -1.57
N GLY A 411 16.91 -16.10 -1.88
CA GLY A 411 16.47 -15.85 -3.26
C GLY A 411 16.06 -17.10 -4.04
N SER A 412 15.92 -18.27 -3.40
CA SER A 412 15.59 -19.53 -4.09
C SER A 412 14.25 -19.52 -4.81
N GLU A 413 13.35 -18.64 -4.38
CA GLU A 413 12.03 -18.41 -4.98
C GLU A 413 11.91 -16.96 -5.47
N GLY A 414 13.00 -16.20 -5.60
CA GLY A 414 12.97 -14.80 -6.04
C GLY A 414 12.46 -14.66 -7.47
N LYS A 415 12.96 -15.50 -8.38
CA LYS A 415 12.48 -15.57 -9.77
C LYS A 415 11.34 -16.56 -9.92
N MET A 416 10.36 -16.21 -10.75
CA MET A 416 9.40 -17.20 -11.27
C MET A 416 10.11 -18.14 -12.25
N PRO A 417 9.68 -19.41 -12.36
CA PRO A 417 10.19 -20.30 -13.40
C PRO A 417 9.91 -19.73 -14.79
N THR A 418 10.91 -19.75 -15.66
CA THR A 418 10.76 -19.43 -17.08
C THR A 418 10.37 -20.69 -17.86
N TYR A 419 9.46 -20.55 -18.82
CA TYR A 419 8.99 -21.65 -19.66
C TYR A 419 9.22 -21.34 -21.13
N ASP A 420 9.63 -22.34 -21.91
CA ASP A 420 9.75 -22.22 -23.35
C ASP A 420 8.37 -22.45 -24.00
N HIS A 421 7.91 -21.46 -24.78
CA HIS A 421 6.63 -21.54 -25.48
C HIS A 421 6.81 -21.67 -26.99
N GLN A 422 5.80 -22.21 -27.66
CA GLN A 422 5.77 -22.21 -29.12
C GLN A 422 5.56 -20.79 -29.66
N ASP A 423 6.14 -20.50 -30.82
CA ASP A 423 5.86 -19.25 -31.53
C ASP A 423 4.36 -19.14 -31.87
N LEU A 424 3.80 -17.93 -31.74
CA LEU A 424 2.36 -17.68 -31.98
C LEU A 424 1.90 -18.01 -33.40
N SER A 425 2.80 -18.16 -34.37
CA SER A 425 2.49 -18.61 -35.73
C SER A 425 2.25 -20.12 -35.84
N ALA A 426 2.70 -20.90 -34.87
CA ALA A 426 2.45 -22.34 -34.81
C ALA A 426 1.04 -22.68 -34.30
N GLY A 427 0.37 -21.71 -33.67
CA GLY A 427 -0.92 -21.91 -33.02
C GLY A 427 -2.14 -21.74 -33.94
N THR A 428 -3.26 -22.28 -33.50
CA THR A 428 -4.56 -22.09 -34.15
C THR A 428 -5.20 -20.79 -33.65
N LEU A 429 -5.59 -19.90 -34.56
CA LEU A 429 -6.21 -18.62 -34.22
C LEU A 429 -7.59 -18.80 -33.56
N LEU A 430 -7.76 -18.15 -32.40
CA LEU A 430 -9.04 -18.02 -31.71
C LEU A 430 -9.67 -16.65 -31.97
N LEU A 431 -8.88 -15.59 -31.77
CA LEU A 431 -9.31 -14.19 -31.83
C LEU A 431 -8.14 -13.29 -32.26
N GLU A 432 -8.43 -12.16 -32.90
CA GLU A 432 -7.47 -11.10 -33.21
C GLU A 432 -8.13 -9.72 -33.19
N ASN A 433 -7.34 -8.67 -33.01
CA ASN A 433 -7.74 -7.27 -33.11
C ASN A 433 -9.03 -6.93 -32.34
N SER A 434 -9.06 -7.28 -31.06
CA SER A 434 -10.21 -7.03 -30.18
C SER A 434 -9.81 -6.12 -29.04
N ASP A 435 -10.51 -4.99 -28.90
CA ASP A 435 -10.30 -4.05 -27.80
C ASP A 435 -11.27 -4.33 -26.66
N ILE A 436 -10.75 -4.23 -25.44
CA ILE A 436 -11.50 -4.22 -24.19
C ILE A 436 -11.19 -2.88 -23.52
N ASP A 437 -12.21 -2.08 -23.26
CA ASP A 437 -12.09 -0.82 -22.55
C ASP A 437 -13.31 -0.65 -21.65
N VAL A 438 -13.15 -1.03 -20.38
CA VAL A 438 -14.23 -1.01 -19.39
C VAL A 438 -14.78 0.41 -19.19
N ALA A 439 -13.98 1.45 -19.43
CA ALA A 439 -14.39 2.84 -19.26
C ALA A 439 -15.21 3.40 -20.44
N LEU A 440 -15.13 2.79 -21.63
CA LEU A 440 -15.84 3.23 -22.84
C LEU A 440 -17.14 2.46 -23.12
N ALA A 441 -17.45 1.43 -22.33
CA ALA A 441 -18.68 0.68 -22.45
C ALA A 441 -19.82 1.37 -21.68
N GLU A 442 -20.84 1.88 -22.37
CA GLU A 442 -22.07 2.37 -21.71
C GLU A 442 -22.87 1.23 -21.03
N THR A 443 -22.54 -0.03 -21.34
CA THR A 443 -22.95 -1.25 -20.61
C THR A 443 -21.99 -2.40 -20.94
N TYR A 444 -21.29 -2.92 -19.92
CA TYR A 444 -20.66 -4.26 -19.81
C TYR A 444 -19.75 -4.74 -20.97
N GLY A 445 -18.49 -4.28 -20.99
CA GLY A 445 -17.50 -4.65 -22.01
C GLY A 445 -16.13 -4.99 -21.43
N ASP A 446 -16.07 -5.86 -20.42
CA ASP A 446 -14.81 -6.29 -19.78
C ASP A 446 -14.21 -7.56 -20.42
N SER A 447 -14.83 -8.09 -21.48
CA SER A 447 -14.36 -9.27 -22.20
C SER A 447 -14.50 -9.13 -23.72
N THR A 448 -13.73 -9.95 -24.44
CA THR A 448 -13.88 -10.12 -25.89
C THR A 448 -15.13 -10.94 -26.21
N PRO A 449 -15.68 -10.88 -27.44
CA PRO A 449 -16.76 -11.79 -27.86
C PRO A 449 -16.40 -13.27 -27.65
N GLY A 450 -17.39 -14.09 -27.27
CA GLY A 450 -17.24 -15.53 -27.10
C GLY A 450 -16.85 -16.25 -28.38
N LYS A 451 -15.70 -16.92 -28.38
CA LYS A 451 -15.30 -17.82 -29.46
C LYS A 451 -15.81 -19.24 -29.16
N GLU A 452 -16.64 -19.78 -30.04
CA GLU A 452 -17.06 -21.18 -29.96
C GLU A 452 -15.84 -22.12 -30.03
N ILE A 453 -15.73 -23.03 -29.06
CA ILE A 453 -14.65 -24.01 -28.93
C ILE A 453 -15.11 -25.22 -28.09
N SER A 454 -14.56 -26.41 -28.36
CA SER A 454 -14.81 -27.60 -27.55
C SER A 454 -13.63 -27.93 -26.63
N TRP A 455 -13.86 -28.76 -25.61
CA TRP A 455 -12.77 -29.28 -24.79
C TRP A 455 -11.74 -30.07 -25.60
N ASP A 456 -12.15 -30.80 -26.65
CA ASP A 456 -11.22 -31.55 -27.50
C ASP A 456 -10.24 -30.63 -28.26
N ASP A 457 -10.62 -29.37 -28.51
CA ASP A 457 -9.75 -28.37 -29.11
C ASP A 457 -8.73 -27.79 -28.11
N LEU A 458 -9.02 -27.86 -26.80
CA LEU A 458 -8.19 -27.33 -25.71
C LEU A 458 -7.34 -28.41 -25.02
N LYS A 459 -7.72 -29.67 -25.14
CA LYS A 459 -7.02 -30.79 -24.50
C LYS A 459 -5.58 -30.92 -25.03
N GLY A 460 -4.62 -30.94 -24.11
CA GLY A 460 -3.18 -30.95 -24.42
C GLY A 460 -2.66 -29.62 -24.98
N LYS A 461 -3.39 -28.52 -24.79
CA LYS A 461 -3.03 -27.20 -25.28
C LYS A 461 -2.75 -26.21 -24.15
N GLU A 462 -1.99 -25.19 -24.50
CA GLU A 462 -1.99 -23.91 -23.82
C GLU A 462 -2.68 -22.87 -24.71
N VAL A 463 -3.12 -21.77 -24.12
CA VAL A 463 -3.59 -20.59 -24.84
C VAL A 463 -2.55 -19.50 -24.64
N ALA A 464 -2.26 -18.75 -25.70
CA ALA A 464 -1.39 -17.58 -25.65
C ALA A 464 -2.15 -16.36 -26.17
N ILE A 465 -2.09 -15.26 -25.41
CA ILE A 465 -2.70 -13.98 -25.76
C ILE A 465 -1.59 -12.93 -25.89
N LYS A 466 -1.40 -12.38 -27.09
CA LYS A 466 -0.60 -11.17 -27.36
C LYS A 466 -1.48 -9.94 -27.13
N TYR A 467 -1.04 -9.01 -26.30
CA TYR A 467 -1.85 -7.87 -25.89
C TYR A 467 -1.03 -6.60 -25.61
N THR A 468 -1.73 -5.47 -25.45
CA THR A 468 -1.23 -4.25 -24.82
C THR A 468 -2.22 -3.76 -23.78
N GLY A 469 -1.74 -3.13 -22.71
CA GLY A 469 -2.57 -2.71 -21.58
C GLY A 469 -2.57 -3.76 -20.48
N ASP A 470 -3.69 -3.92 -19.78
CA ASP A 470 -3.78 -4.83 -18.64
C ASP A 470 -3.68 -6.30 -19.06
N THR A 471 -3.06 -7.12 -18.21
CA THR A 471 -2.94 -8.57 -18.43
C THR A 471 -4.31 -9.23 -18.44
N PRO A 472 -4.73 -9.86 -19.56
CA PRO A 472 -6.03 -10.51 -19.60
C PRO A 472 -6.06 -11.78 -18.74
N VAL A 473 -7.25 -12.27 -18.44
CA VAL A 473 -7.51 -13.65 -18.00
C VAL A 473 -8.24 -14.41 -19.11
N VAL A 474 -8.15 -15.73 -19.11
CA VAL A 474 -8.94 -16.59 -20.02
C VAL A 474 -10.21 -17.02 -19.29
N ALA A 475 -11.38 -16.70 -19.86
CA ALA A 475 -12.66 -17.19 -19.38
C ALA A 475 -13.18 -18.30 -20.29
N VAL A 476 -13.73 -19.37 -19.71
CA VAL A 476 -14.41 -20.45 -20.45
C VAL A 476 -15.80 -20.70 -19.86
N SER A 477 -16.76 -21.06 -20.71
CA SER A 477 -18.17 -21.28 -20.30
C SER A 477 -18.88 -22.31 -21.17
N ASP A 478 -20.08 -22.72 -20.76
CA ASP A 478 -20.95 -23.56 -21.58
C ASP A 478 -21.65 -22.78 -22.71
N ALA A 479 -22.49 -23.47 -23.49
CA ALA A 479 -23.21 -22.90 -24.64
C ALA A 479 -24.23 -21.79 -24.26
N LYS A 480 -24.63 -21.73 -22.98
CA LYS A 480 -25.51 -20.70 -22.44
C LYS A 480 -24.73 -19.65 -21.66
N TYR A 481 -23.40 -19.69 -21.70
CA TYR A 481 -22.50 -18.84 -20.92
C TYR A 481 -22.66 -19.00 -19.41
N GLY A 482 -23.17 -20.15 -18.96
CA GLY A 482 -23.18 -20.57 -17.56
C GLY A 482 -21.98 -21.45 -17.22
N ASN A 483 -21.90 -21.90 -15.96
CA ASN A 483 -20.86 -22.81 -15.47
C ASN A 483 -19.45 -22.32 -15.78
N TRP A 484 -19.23 -21.01 -15.74
CA TRP A 484 -18.00 -20.43 -16.25
C TRP A 484 -16.90 -20.40 -15.20
N THR A 485 -15.66 -20.29 -15.64
CA THR A 485 -14.50 -20.03 -14.78
C THR A 485 -13.52 -19.13 -15.53
N ALA A 486 -12.78 -18.32 -14.79
CA ALA A 486 -11.67 -17.53 -15.31
C ALA A 486 -10.36 -18.08 -14.76
N ILE A 487 -9.35 -18.17 -15.62
CA ILE A 487 -8.02 -18.65 -15.26
C ILE A 487 -7.00 -17.55 -15.53
N SER A 488 -6.16 -17.30 -14.54
CA SER A 488 -5.03 -16.37 -14.65
C SER A 488 -3.90 -16.99 -15.48
N PRO A 489 -3.03 -16.19 -16.11
CA PRO A 489 -1.88 -16.75 -16.80
C PRO A 489 -0.97 -17.47 -15.80
N TYR A 490 -0.34 -18.57 -16.25
CA TYR A 490 0.68 -19.24 -15.44
C TYR A 490 2.07 -18.61 -15.64
N THR A 491 2.24 -17.86 -16.72
CA THR A 491 3.41 -17.02 -16.99
C THR A 491 3.06 -15.90 -17.96
N VAL A 492 3.79 -14.79 -17.88
CA VAL A 492 3.65 -13.61 -18.72
C VAL A 492 5.03 -13.22 -19.24
N ASP A 493 5.15 -13.14 -20.55
CA ASP A 493 6.26 -12.51 -21.25
C ASP A 493 5.92 -11.02 -21.40
N GLU A 494 6.35 -10.21 -20.42
CA GLU A 494 6.09 -8.77 -20.40
C GLU A 494 6.81 -8.04 -21.54
N GLU A 495 8.02 -8.46 -21.90
CA GLU A 495 8.83 -7.85 -22.98
C GLU A 495 8.08 -7.91 -24.32
N ASN A 496 7.45 -9.05 -24.60
CA ASN A 496 6.67 -9.24 -25.81
C ASN A 496 5.16 -8.99 -25.61
N GLY A 497 4.69 -8.70 -24.40
CA GLY A 497 3.26 -8.57 -24.10
C GLY A 497 2.46 -9.82 -24.45
N ILE A 498 2.91 -10.99 -23.97
CA ILE A 498 2.23 -12.28 -24.19
C ILE A 498 1.91 -12.94 -22.85
N ALA A 499 0.64 -13.28 -22.63
CA ALA A 499 0.19 -14.05 -21.46
C ALA A 499 -0.13 -15.49 -21.88
N TYR A 500 0.33 -16.47 -21.09
CA TYR A 500 0.18 -17.89 -21.38
C TYR A 500 -0.67 -18.59 -20.32
N TYR A 501 -1.58 -19.46 -20.77
CA TYR A 501 -2.57 -20.15 -19.94
C TYR A 501 -2.51 -21.65 -20.24
N LEU A 502 -2.19 -22.46 -19.23
CA LEU A 502 -2.08 -23.91 -19.38
C LEU A 502 -3.48 -24.55 -19.28
N VAL A 503 -4.32 -24.28 -20.28
CA VAL A 503 -5.74 -24.67 -20.31
C VAL A 503 -5.95 -26.17 -20.10
N ASP A 504 -5.04 -27.04 -20.57
CA ASP A 504 -5.11 -28.49 -20.34
C ASP A 504 -5.12 -28.87 -18.84
N LYS A 505 -4.55 -28.03 -17.99
CA LYS A 505 -4.44 -28.26 -16.56
C LYS A 505 -5.40 -27.38 -15.77
N GLN A 506 -5.46 -26.10 -16.10
CA GLN A 506 -6.25 -25.11 -15.38
C GLN A 506 -7.75 -25.37 -15.54
N VAL A 507 -8.24 -25.57 -16.77
CA VAL A 507 -9.69 -25.74 -17.03
C VAL A 507 -10.25 -26.98 -16.32
N PRO A 508 -9.64 -28.18 -16.38
CA PRO A 508 -10.14 -29.33 -15.62
C PRO A 508 -10.16 -29.15 -14.10
N SER A 509 -9.32 -28.26 -13.58
CA SER A 509 -9.24 -28.00 -12.14
C SER A 509 -10.26 -26.98 -11.64
N SER A 510 -10.79 -26.10 -12.52
CA SER A 510 -11.63 -24.97 -12.13
C SER A 510 -13.00 -24.94 -12.81
N TYR A 511 -13.21 -25.67 -13.90
CA TYR A 511 -14.48 -25.70 -14.61
C TYR A 511 -15.52 -26.52 -13.81
N PRO A 512 -16.66 -25.92 -13.40
CA PRO A 512 -17.58 -26.52 -12.44
C PRO A 512 -18.50 -27.61 -13.01
N ALA A 513 -18.51 -27.80 -14.33
CA ALA A 513 -19.37 -28.75 -15.03
C ALA A 513 -18.57 -29.83 -15.79
N ASP A 514 -19.28 -30.75 -16.44
CA ASP A 514 -18.64 -31.72 -17.33
C ASP A 514 -17.95 -30.98 -18.49
N LEU A 515 -16.67 -31.26 -18.72
CA LEU A 515 -15.86 -30.59 -19.74
C LEU A 515 -16.45 -30.72 -21.15
N SER A 516 -17.26 -31.75 -21.43
CA SER A 516 -17.96 -31.89 -22.71
C SER A 516 -19.01 -30.80 -22.97
N THR A 517 -19.41 -30.05 -21.92
CA THR A 517 -20.34 -28.92 -22.03
C THR A 517 -19.66 -27.59 -22.34
N LEU A 518 -18.32 -27.51 -22.20
CA LEU A 518 -17.55 -26.33 -22.55
C LEU A 518 -17.78 -25.97 -24.01
N ASN A 519 -18.11 -24.71 -24.25
CA ASN A 519 -18.50 -24.26 -25.58
C ASN A 519 -17.91 -22.91 -25.98
N HIS A 520 -17.47 -22.08 -25.04
CA HIS A 520 -16.94 -20.75 -25.35
C HIS A 520 -15.61 -20.49 -24.63
N ILE A 521 -14.77 -19.69 -25.26
CA ILE A 521 -13.54 -19.12 -24.69
C ILE A 521 -13.45 -17.61 -25.00
N GLN A 522 -12.98 -16.83 -24.03
CA GLN A 522 -12.85 -15.37 -24.08
C GLN A 522 -11.59 -14.88 -23.37
N ALA A 523 -11.11 -13.70 -23.76
CA ALA A 523 -10.19 -12.92 -22.96
C ALA A 523 -10.96 -11.86 -22.16
N LYS A 524 -10.59 -11.62 -20.90
CA LYS A 524 -11.26 -10.65 -20.00
C LYS A 524 -10.22 -9.80 -19.27
N THR A 525 -10.49 -8.53 -19.00
CA THR A 525 -9.63 -7.64 -18.20
C THR A 525 -10.48 -6.72 -17.32
N PRO A 526 -10.04 -6.34 -16.10
CA PRO A 526 -10.72 -5.34 -15.28
C PRO A 526 -10.55 -3.89 -15.77
N GLY A 527 -9.65 -3.63 -16.73
CA GLY A 527 -9.37 -2.29 -17.22
C GLY A 527 -9.33 -2.19 -18.73
N LYS A 528 -8.20 -1.78 -19.30
CA LYS A 528 -8.06 -1.51 -20.74
C LYS A 528 -7.02 -2.43 -21.35
N THR A 529 -7.44 -3.24 -22.31
CA THR A 529 -6.57 -4.19 -23.01
C THR A 529 -6.93 -4.26 -24.49
N THR A 530 -5.95 -4.13 -25.36
CA THR A 530 -6.08 -4.50 -26.77
C THR A 530 -5.52 -5.92 -26.95
N VAL A 531 -6.39 -6.88 -27.24
CA VAL A 531 -6.00 -8.24 -27.65
C VAL A 531 -5.60 -8.20 -29.11
N ILE A 532 -4.29 -8.25 -29.35
CA ILE A 532 -3.71 -8.29 -30.69
C ILE A 532 -3.98 -9.65 -31.32
N LYS A 533 -3.72 -10.74 -30.57
CA LYS A 533 -3.86 -12.12 -31.07
C LYS A 533 -4.06 -13.11 -29.94
N MET A 534 -4.98 -14.05 -30.09
CA MET A 534 -5.20 -15.17 -29.18
C MET A 534 -5.13 -16.49 -29.96
N VAL A 535 -4.31 -17.43 -29.52
CA VAL A 535 -4.08 -18.71 -30.20
C VAL A 535 -4.07 -19.88 -29.23
N THR A 536 -4.40 -21.08 -29.71
CA THR A 536 -4.05 -22.34 -29.02
C THR A 536 -2.71 -22.85 -29.50
N LEU A 537 -1.84 -23.25 -28.57
CA LEU A 537 -0.53 -23.85 -28.80
C LEU A 537 -0.49 -25.22 -28.14
N THR A 538 0.50 -26.04 -28.48
CA THR A 538 0.73 -27.29 -27.75
C THR A 538 1.20 -26.96 -26.35
N ALA A 539 0.55 -27.54 -25.33
CA ALA A 539 0.96 -27.34 -23.96
C ALA A 539 2.43 -27.78 -23.78
N PRO A 540 3.28 -26.96 -23.15
CA PRO A 540 4.63 -27.39 -22.80
C PRO A 540 4.58 -28.46 -21.70
N ASP A 541 5.58 -29.33 -21.67
CA ASP A 541 5.72 -30.35 -20.63
C ASP A 541 6.35 -29.73 -19.38
N VAL A 542 5.52 -29.00 -18.62
CA VAL A 542 5.94 -28.23 -17.44
C VAL A 542 5.10 -28.61 -16.24
N THR A 543 5.74 -28.64 -15.07
CA THR A 543 5.02 -28.75 -13.80
C THR A 543 4.81 -27.34 -13.26
N VAL A 544 3.57 -26.91 -13.26
CA VAL A 544 3.12 -25.64 -12.67
C VAL A 544 2.26 -25.96 -11.45
N GLU A 545 2.47 -25.22 -10.37
CA GLU A 545 1.53 -25.23 -9.26
C GLU A 545 0.31 -24.41 -9.66
N LEU A 546 -0.81 -25.08 -9.90
CA LEU A 546 -2.02 -24.40 -10.33
C LEU A 546 -2.69 -23.73 -9.12
N PRO A 547 -3.13 -22.47 -9.25
CA PRO A 547 -4.03 -21.88 -8.28
C PRO A 547 -5.28 -22.76 -8.14
N VAL A 548 -5.63 -23.13 -6.91
CA VAL A 548 -6.89 -23.84 -6.65
C VAL A 548 -8.03 -22.84 -6.79
N ASP A 549 -8.94 -23.04 -7.75
CA ASP A 549 -10.17 -22.25 -7.84
C ASP A 549 -11.07 -22.60 -6.66
N LYS A 550 -11.19 -21.66 -5.71
CA LYS A 550 -12.06 -21.80 -4.53
C LYS A 550 -13.41 -21.10 -4.70
N THR A 551 -13.67 -20.53 -5.88
CA THR A 551 -14.83 -19.69 -6.14
C THR A 551 -16.13 -20.48 -5.93
N LYS A 552 -17.00 -19.99 -5.05
CA LYS A 552 -18.35 -20.55 -4.88
C LYS A 552 -19.28 -19.97 -5.94
N LYS A 553 -20.19 -20.79 -6.46
CA LYS A 553 -21.07 -20.41 -7.59
C LYS A 553 -22.50 -20.86 -7.32
N THR A 554 -23.48 -20.05 -7.71
CA THR A 554 -24.91 -20.42 -7.64
C THR A 554 -25.70 -19.87 -8.83
N PRO A 555 -26.55 -20.69 -9.49
CA PRO A 555 -27.33 -20.25 -10.64
C PRO A 555 -28.53 -19.38 -10.22
N ILE A 556 -28.84 -18.38 -11.04
CA ILE A 556 -29.95 -17.44 -10.86
C ILE A 556 -30.91 -17.56 -12.05
N SER A 557 -32.19 -17.77 -11.76
CA SER A 557 -33.27 -17.76 -12.75
C SER A 557 -33.96 -16.41 -12.76
N PHE A 558 -33.97 -15.74 -13.90
CA PHE A 558 -34.63 -14.44 -14.08
C PHE A 558 -36.13 -14.56 -14.43
N ALA A 559 -36.70 -15.77 -14.40
CA ALA A 559 -38.10 -16.01 -14.74
C ALA A 559 -39.11 -15.20 -13.90
N ASN A 560 -38.71 -14.77 -12.69
CA ASN A 560 -39.53 -13.98 -11.78
C ASN A 560 -39.10 -12.51 -11.66
N ALA A 561 -38.12 -12.06 -12.43
CA ALA A 561 -37.63 -10.68 -12.36
C ALA A 561 -38.64 -9.70 -12.97
N GLN A 562 -38.92 -8.58 -12.29
CA GLN A 562 -39.75 -7.49 -12.83
C GLN A 562 -38.93 -6.22 -13.04
N ALA A 563 -39.37 -5.39 -14.00
CA ALA A 563 -38.75 -4.09 -14.22
C ALA A 563 -38.93 -3.20 -12.98
N GLY A 564 -37.81 -2.76 -12.39
CA GLY A 564 -37.78 -1.95 -11.17
C GLY A 564 -37.47 -2.72 -9.88
N ASP A 565 -37.35 -4.05 -9.93
CA ASP A 565 -36.87 -4.85 -8.79
C ASP A 565 -35.34 -4.76 -8.63
N ASN A 566 -34.84 -5.19 -7.46
CA ASN A 566 -33.46 -5.58 -7.23
C ASN A 566 -33.37 -7.12 -7.22
N LEU A 567 -32.29 -7.66 -7.78
CA LEU A 567 -31.79 -8.97 -7.45
C LEU A 567 -31.15 -8.89 -6.05
N ILE A 568 -31.67 -9.67 -5.11
CA ILE A 568 -31.20 -9.75 -3.73
C ILE A 568 -30.52 -11.09 -3.54
N ILE A 569 -29.21 -11.07 -3.27
CA ILE A 569 -28.41 -12.27 -2.97
C ILE A 569 -28.11 -12.28 -1.47
N LYS A 570 -28.39 -13.41 -0.83
CA LYS A 570 -28.10 -13.62 0.60
C LYS A 570 -26.86 -14.48 0.73
N ILE A 571 -25.96 -14.04 1.60
CA ILE A 571 -24.70 -14.71 1.91
C ILE A 571 -24.65 -14.91 3.42
N LYS A 572 -24.18 -16.08 3.84
CA LYS A 572 -24.03 -16.44 5.24
C LYS A 572 -22.66 -17.07 5.51
N GLY A 573 -22.02 -16.70 6.60
CA GLY A 573 -20.70 -17.20 6.93
C GLY A 573 -20.23 -16.79 8.32
N GLU A 574 -18.91 -16.74 8.48
CA GLU A 574 -18.29 -16.19 9.68
C GLU A 574 -18.66 -14.69 9.86
N PRO A 575 -18.79 -14.19 11.10
CA PRO A 575 -19.08 -12.78 11.36
C PRO A 575 -17.98 -11.82 10.88
N ASN A 576 -18.35 -10.60 10.49
CA ASN A 576 -17.42 -9.51 10.13
C ASN A 576 -16.38 -9.86 9.04
N THR A 577 -16.73 -10.79 8.16
CA THR A 577 -15.88 -11.30 7.09
C THR A 577 -16.07 -10.44 5.84
N ASP A 578 -14.99 -9.82 5.38
CA ASP A 578 -14.99 -9.09 4.10
C ASP A 578 -14.97 -10.10 2.95
N THR A 579 -15.87 -9.92 1.99
CA THR A 579 -16.02 -10.82 0.84
C THR A 579 -16.48 -10.02 -0.39
N ASN A 580 -16.26 -10.57 -1.57
CA ASN A 580 -16.68 -9.97 -2.82
C ASN A 580 -16.91 -11.06 -3.89
N GLY A 581 -17.48 -10.66 -5.01
CA GLY A 581 -17.81 -11.55 -6.10
C GLY A 581 -18.50 -10.84 -7.25
N CYS A 582 -19.26 -11.60 -8.05
CA CYS A 582 -20.00 -11.02 -9.16
C CYS A 582 -21.31 -11.76 -9.46
N VAL A 583 -22.09 -11.20 -10.38
CA VAL A 583 -23.15 -11.89 -11.12
C VAL A 583 -22.82 -11.85 -12.61
N GLY A 584 -22.46 -13.00 -13.17
CA GLY A 584 -22.17 -13.18 -14.60
C GLY A 584 -23.39 -13.62 -15.39
N PHE A 585 -23.57 -13.12 -16.62
CA PHE A 585 -24.72 -13.39 -17.48
C PHE A 585 -24.40 -13.21 -18.97
N ASN A 586 -25.36 -13.52 -19.84
CA ASN A 586 -25.24 -13.39 -21.30
C ASN A 586 -26.24 -12.38 -21.86
N GLY A 587 -25.75 -11.22 -22.27
CA GLY A 587 -26.52 -10.18 -22.95
C GLY A 587 -26.28 -10.20 -24.46
N THR A 588 -25.35 -9.36 -24.91
CA THR A 588 -24.83 -9.37 -26.30
C THR A 588 -23.53 -10.17 -26.45
N GLY A 589 -23.04 -10.66 -25.31
CA GLY A 589 -21.92 -11.56 -25.07
C GLY A 589 -21.90 -11.87 -23.57
N TRP A 590 -20.84 -12.50 -23.09
CA TRP A 590 -20.66 -12.68 -21.65
C TRP A 590 -20.34 -11.34 -20.96
N GLU A 591 -21.04 -11.07 -19.87
CA GLU A 591 -21.06 -9.81 -19.13
C GLU A 591 -21.10 -10.12 -17.61
N GLN A 592 -20.60 -9.23 -16.74
CA GLN A 592 -20.70 -9.40 -15.28
C GLN A 592 -20.94 -8.08 -14.52
N ILE A 593 -21.54 -8.19 -13.32
CA ILE A 593 -21.66 -7.10 -12.34
C ILE A 593 -20.95 -7.52 -11.06
N GLU A 594 -19.90 -6.81 -10.68
CA GLU A 594 -19.16 -7.05 -9.43
C GLU A 594 -19.86 -6.45 -8.21
N TRP A 595 -19.62 -7.03 -7.05
CA TRP A 595 -20.12 -6.59 -5.76
C TRP A 595 -19.08 -6.86 -4.67
N GLU A 596 -19.11 -6.06 -3.62
CA GLU A 596 -18.31 -6.23 -2.40
C GLU A 596 -19.19 -6.06 -1.17
N GLY A 597 -18.79 -6.63 -0.04
CA GLY A 597 -19.51 -6.49 1.21
C GLY A 597 -18.83 -7.15 2.39
N LYS A 598 -19.40 -6.94 3.57
CA LYS A 598 -18.93 -7.52 4.83
C LYS A 598 -20.10 -8.19 5.54
N THR A 599 -19.91 -9.41 6.03
CA THR A 599 -20.93 -10.06 6.86
C THR A 599 -21.11 -9.29 8.18
N ASP A 600 -22.35 -9.21 8.66
CA ASP A 600 -22.65 -8.59 9.94
C ASP A 600 -22.13 -9.43 11.13
N ALA A 601 -22.35 -8.95 12.35
CA ALA A 601 -21.96 -9.67 13.57
C ALA A 601 -22.65 -11.03 13.74
N ASN A 602 -23.70 -11.33 12.96
CA ASN A 602 -24.39 -12.61 12.94
C ASN A 602 -23.98 -13.46 11.71
N GLY A 603 -23.01 -13.00 10.93
CA GLY A 603 -22.52 -13.70 9.75
C GLY A 603 -23.38 -13.52 8.50
N ASN A 604 -24.28 -12.53 8.42
CA ASN A 604 -25.15 -12.33 7.25
C ASN A 604 -24.69 -11.16 6.39
N LEU A 605 -24.76 -11.31 5.07
CA LEU A 605 -24.55 -10.27 4.08
C LEU A 605 -25.69 -10.30 3.05
N THR A 606 -26.21 -9.13 2.70
CA THR A 606 -27.18 -8.95 1.62
C THR A 606 -26.55 -8.10 0.52
N VAL A 607 -26.52 -8.63 -0.69
CA VAL A 607 -26.08 -7.91 -1.90
C VAL A 607 -27.30 -7.57 -2.74
N GLU A 608 -27.48 -6.30 -3.08
CA GLU A 608 -28.59 -5.82 -3.90
C GLU A 608 -28.10 -5.24 -5.23
N ILE A 609 -28.61 -5.79 -6.34
CA ILE A 609 -28.26 -5.35 -7.70
C ILE A 609 -29.54 -4.99 -8.45
N PRO A 610 -29.72 -3.73 -8.90
CA PRO A 610 -30.91 -3.34 -9.65
C PRO A 610 -31.11 -4.19 -10.92
N VAL A 611 -32.33 -4.67 -11.17
CA VAL A 611 -32.66 -5.45 -12.38
C VAL A 611 -32.44 -4.64 -13.66
N SER A 612 -32.50 -3.31 -13.58
CA SER A 612 -32.17 -2.40 -14.68
C SER A 612 -30.72 -2.50 -15.16
N LYS A 613 -29.82 -3.07 -14.36
CA LYS A 613 -28.44 -3.39 -14.75
C LYS A 613 -28.33 -4.63 -15.64
N PHE A 614 -29.40 -5.40 -15.84
CA PHE A 614 -29.41 -6.58 -16.70
C PHE A 614 -30.17 -6.33 -18.00
N PRO A 615 -29.81 -7.00 -19.12
CA PRO A 615 -30.54 -6.92 -20.37
C PRO A 615 -32.00 -7.35 -20.24
N ALA A 616 -32.90 -6.64 -20.93
CA ALA A 616 -34.32 -6.99 -20.95
C ALA A 616 -34.53 -8.40 -21.53
N GLY A 617 -35.24 -9.25 -20.78
CA GLY A 617 -35.54 -10.62 -21.21
C GLY A 617 -34.46 -11.66 -20.90
N LEU A 618 -33.43 -11.31 -20.12
CA LEU A 618 -32.46 -12.26 -19.60
C LEU A 618 -33.15 -13.45 -18.92
N GLN A 619 -32.71 -14.67 -19.22
CA GLN A 619 -33.33 -15.90 -18.70
C GLN A 619 -32.60 -16.46 -17.46
N SER A 620 -31.28 -16.34 -17.44
CA SER A 620 -30.44 -16.89 -16.38
C SER A 620 -29.16 -16.07 -16.19
N ALA A 621 -28.63 -16.12 -14.98
CA ALA A 621 -27.31 -15.62 -14.60
C ALA A 621 -26.65 -16.60 -13.61
N GLU A 622 -25.42 -16.31 -13.18
CA GLU A 622 -24.70 -17.06 -12.15
C GLU A 622 -24.03 -16.07 -11.18
N ALA A 623 -24.30 -16.21 -9.88
CA ALA A 623 -23.59 -15.47 -8.86
C ALA A 623 -22.35 -16.23 -8.40
N GLN A 624 -21.26 -15.52 -8.12
CA GLN A 624 -20.00 -16.07 -7.64
C GLN A 624 -19.49 -15.34 -6.39
N ILE A 625 -18.74 -16.05 -5.54
CA ILE A 625 -17.96 -15.51 -4.42
C ILE A 625 -16.52 -15.98 -4.61
N TRP A 626 -15.57 -15.05 -4.76
CA TRP A 626 -14.15 -15.39 -4.99
C TRP A 626 -13.20 -14.92 -3.88
N TYR A 627 -13.60 -13.97 -3.03
CA TYR A 627 -12.80 -13.54 -1.87
C TYR A 627 -13.31 -14.16 -0.58
N GLN A 628 -12.41 -14.83 0.14
CA GLN A 628 -12.69 -15.64 1.33
C GLN A 628 -13.86 -16.65 1.16
N PRO A 629 -13.99 -17.35 0.02
CA PRO A 629 -15.12 -18.26 -0.23
C PRO A 629 -15.17 -19.45 0.73
N GLU A 630 -14.08 -19.76 1.44
CA GLU A 630 -14.07 -20.77 2.51
C GLU A 630 -14.82 -20.33 3.77
N LEU A 631 -15.02 -19.02 3.98
CA LEU A 631 -15.62 -18.45 5.20
C LEU A 631 -17.11 -18.10 5.04
N VAL A 632 -17.59 -17.98 3.80
CA VAL A 632 -18.97 -17.58 3.49
C VAL A 632 -19.60 -18.48 2.43
N ASP A 633 -20.92 -18.57 2.39
CA ASP A 633 -21.66 -19.35 1.39
C ASP A 633 -22.95 -18.63 0.97
N PHE A 634 -23.50 -19.02 -0.18
CA PHE A 634 -24.80 -18.53 -0.63
C PHE A 634 -25.93 -19.09 0.25
N ASP A 635 -26.80 -18.20 0.74
CA ASP A 635 -28.01 -18.51 1.51
C ASP A 635 -29.30 -18.17 0.72
N GLY A 636 -29.18 -18.17 -0.61
CA GLY A 636 -30.29 -18.00 -1.56
C GLY A 636 -30.36 -16.64 -2.25
N TYR A 637 -31.36 -16.48 -3.13
CA TYR A 637 -31.64 -15.22 -3.83
C TYR A 637 -33.14 -14.99 -4.03
N SER A 638 -33.52 -13.74 -4.28
CA SER A 638 -34.89 -13.34 -4.62
C SER A 638 -34.91 -12.07 -5.49
N PHE A 639 -36.07 -11.77 -6.09
CA PHE A 639 -36.35 -10.49 -6.73
C PHE A 639 -37.39 -9.72 -5.91
N GLY A 640 -37.17 -8.43 -5.71
CA GLY A 640 -38.12 -7.56 -5.01
C GLY A 640 -37.63 -6.12 -4.92
N GLN A 641 -38.46 -5.23 -4.38
CA GLN A 641 -38.05 -3.85 -4.11
C GLN A 641 -36.97 -3.82 -3.02
N ALA A 642 -36.03 -2.86 -3.13
CA ALA A 642 -34.96 -2.65 -2.15
C ALA A 642 -35.53 -2.71 -0.72
N GLU A 643 -34.93 -3.51 0.16
CA GLU A 643 -35.36 -3.52 1.56
C GLU A 643 -34.99 -2.16 2.17
N VAL A 644 -36.00 -1.33 2.45
CA VAL A 644 -35.82 -0.19 3.34
C VAL A 644 -35.55 -0.77 4.73
N THR A 645 -34.28 -0.97 5.07
CA THR A 645 -33.88 -1.41 6.41
C THR A 645 -34.23 -0.30 7.38
N THR A 646 -35.43 -0.39 7.97
CA THR A 646 -35.80 0.44 9.11
C THR A 646 -35.05 -0.15 10.30
N THR A 647 -33.87 0.38 10.62
CA THR A 647 -33.09 -0.02 11.79
C THR A 647 -33.95 0.27 13.02
N THR A 648 -34.65 -0.75 13.52
CA THR A 648 -35.34 -0.69 14.80
C THR A 648 -34.26 -0.97 15.85
N SER A 649 -33.59 0.09 16.31
CA SER A 649 -32.72 -0.01 17.48
C SER A 649 -33.58 -0.40 18.69
N THR A 650 -33.45 -1.65 19.12
CA THR A 650 -34.02 -2.11 20.38
C THR A 650 -33.19 -1.53 21.52
N THR A 651 -33.53 -0.31 21.94
CA THR A 651 -32.93 0.29 23.14
C THR A 651 -33.59 -0.32 24.36
N THR A 652 -32.89 -1.21 25.05
CA THR A 652 -33.24 -1.61 26.42
C THR A 652 -33.18 -0.37 27.31
N THR A 653 -34.34 0.24 27.55
CA THR A 653 -34.49 1.43 28.36
C THR A 653 -34.94 1.01 29.75
N THR A 654 -34.10 1.22 30.76
CA THR A 654 -34.52 1.17 32.16
C THR A 654 -35.44 2.36 32.44
N GLU A 655 -36.67 2.06 32.87
CA GLU A 655 -37.69 3.05 33.21
C GLU A 655 -37.20 4.05 34.26
N THR A 656 -37.40 5.34 34.01
CA THR A 656 -37.89 6.25 35.05
C THR A 656 -38.90 7.21 34.42
N THR A 657 -40.14 6.99 34.79
CA THR A 657 -41.37 7.70 34.46
C THR A 657 -41.25 9.20 34.72
N THR A 658 -41.71 10.06 33.80
CA THR A 658 -42.63 11.18 34.14
C THR A 658 -43.39 11.65 32.89
N THR A 659 -44.71 11.70 33.08
CA THR A 659 -45.87 12.09 32.28
C THR A 659 -45.73 13.29 31.31
N THR A 660 -46.19 13.09 30.07
CA THR A 660 -46.47 14.14 29.07
C THR A 660 -47.86 14.75 29.29
N THR A 661 -48.00 16.07 29.10
CA THR A 661 -49.29 16.67 28.75
C THR A 661 -49.09 17.64 27.59
N THR A 662 -49.82 17.38 26.50
CA THR A 662 -49.83 18.08 25.22
C THR A 662 -50.59 19.39 25.32
N THR A 663 -50.14 20.47 24.66
CA THR A 663 -51.06 21.39 23.96
C THR A 663 -50.37 22.22 22.88
N THR A 664 -51.17 22.52 21.87
CA THR A 664 -50.91 23.01 20.50
C THR A 664 -50.84 24.54 20.40
N ALA A 665 -49.86 25.07 19.63
CA ALA A 665 -49.87 26.24 18.70
C ALA A 665 -50.42 27.63 19.19
N PRO A 666 -50.38 28.76 18.42
CA PRO A 666 -49.55 29.21 17.28
C PRO A 666 -49.09 30.72 17.38
N ILE A 667 -48.54 31.27 16.26
CA ILE A 667 -48.61 32.67 15.75
C ILE A 667 -47.40 33.62 15.93
N SER A 668 -46.70 33.84 14.80
CA SER A 668 -46.36 35.07 14.05
C SER A 668 -45.81 36.37 14.70
N SER A 669 -44.60 36.73 14.24
CA SER A 669 -44.07 38.02 13.71
C SER A 669 -44.25 39.38 14.45
N SER A 670 -43.14 40.11 14.66
CA SER A 670 -42.88 41.45 14.05
C SER A 670 -41.57 42.17 14.50
N THR A 671 -40.91 42.82 13.51
CA THR A 671 -40.19 44.14 13.48
C THR A 671 -38.83 44.38 14.19
N THR A 672 -37.70 44.58 13.47
CA THR A 672 -36.98 45.84 12.99
C THR A 672 -36.28 46.67 14.09
N SER A 673 -35.07 47.27 14.03
CA SER A 673 -33.98 47.57 13.06
C SER A 673 -32.76 48.15 13.86
N THR A 674 -31.47 47.76 13.64
CA THR A 674 -30.37 48.39 12.82
C THR A 674 -29.88 49.77 13.31
N THR A 675 -28.58 50.13 13.43
CA THR A 675 -27.46 50.30 12.45
C THR A 675 -26.10 50.54 13.18
N THR A 676 -24.88 50.32 12.63
CA THR A 676 -24.22 50.86 11.39
C THR A 676 -22.86 50.12 11.23
N SER A 677 -22.50 49.35 10.17
CA SER A 677 -22.19 49.56 8.72
C SER A 677 -20.73 49.96 8.38
N THR A 678 -20.05 49.15 7.52
CA THR A 678 -19.56 49.41 6.13
C THR A 678 -18.64 48.25 5.71
N VAL A 679 -18.91 47.38 4.72
CA VAL A 679 -19.06 47.52 3.25
C VAL A 679 -20.12 46.49 2.76
N PRO A 680 -20.94 46.75 1.73
CA PRO A 680 -22.05 45.86 1.38
C PRO A 680 -21.57 44.63 0.60
N GLN A 681 -21.39 43.50 1.29
CA GLN A 681 -21.49 42.18 0.66
C GLN A 681 -22.97 41.92 0.36
N LYS A 682 -23.25 41.51 -0.87
CA LYS A 682 -24.55 41.00 -1.26
C LYS A 682 -24.71 39.66 -0.52
N LYS A 683 -25.92 39.12 -0.42
CA LYS A 683 -26.13 37.82 0.21
C LYS A 683 -26.40 36.85 -0.93
N SER A 684 -25.77 35.69 -0.87
CA SER A 684 -26.23 34.49 -1.55
C SER A 684 -27.76 34.39 -1.42
N THR A 685 -28.45 34.17 -2.53
CA THR A 685 -29.93 34.12 -2.58
C THR A 685 -30.48 32.81 -3.15
N GLY A 686 -29.60 31.87 -3.47
CA GLY A 686 -29.98 30.63 -4.11
C GLY A 686 -30.85 29.75 -3.22
N ASN A 687 -31.71 28.99 -3.87
CA ASN A 687 -32.57 27.99 -3.24
C ASN A 687 -31.99 26.58 -3.32
N GLY A 688 -30.87 26.36 -4.02
CA GLY A 688 -30.19 25.07 -4.17
C GLY A 688 -30.61 24.23 -5.38
N ASP A 689 -31.61 24.64 -6.14
CA ASP A 689 -32.11 23.95 -7.35
C ASP A 689 -31.30 24.40 -8.57
N ALA A 690 -30.04 23.95 -8.63
CA ALA A 690 -29.07 24.37 -9.64
C ALA A 690 -29.42 23.87 -11.04
N ASN A 691 -30.08 22.71 -11.14
CA ASN A 691 -30.45 22.10 -12.42
C ASN A 691 -31.82 22.62 -12.94
N GLY A 692 -32.64 23.24 -12.08
CA GLY A 692 -33.92 23.87 -12.42
C GLY A 692 -35.09 22.89 -12.55
N ASP A 693 -35.01 21.70 -11.95
CA ASP A 693 -36.06 20.67 -11.99
C ASP A 693 -37.15 20.83 -10.92
N GLY A 694 -36.98 21.78 -10.00
CA GLY A 694 -37.92 22.11 -8.94
C GLY A 694 -37.73 21.29 -7.66
N VAL A 695 -36.71 20.43 -7.60
CA VAL A 695 -36.29 19.64 -6.44
C VAL A 695 -34.88 20.08 -6.04
N VAL A 696 -34.58 20.07 -4.74
CA VAL A 696 -33.20 20.29 -4.26
C VAL A 696 -32.67 18.95 -3.79
N ASP A 697 -31.79 18.34 -4.57
CA ASP A 697 -31.21 17.04 -4.28
C ASP A 697 -29.73 16.92 -4.72
N LEU A 698 -29.20 15.70 -4.68
CA LEU A 698 -27.78 15.47 -4.97
C LEU A 698 -27.43 15.82 -6.43
N ALA A 699 -28.40 15.77 -7.35
CA ALA A 699 -28.20 16.13 -8.74
C ALA A 699 -27.81 17.61 -8.88
N ASP A 700 -28.32 18.51 -8.03
CA ASP A 700 -27.95 19.92 -8.04
C ASP A 700 -26.49 20.15 -7.64
N ALA A 701 -26.05 19.49 -6.56
CA ALA A 701 -24.67 19.55 -6.12
C ALA A 701 -23.71 18.98 -7.17
N ILE A 702 -24.08 17.85 -7.79
CA ILE A 702 -23.31 17.25 -8.89
C ILE A 702 -23.28 18.17 -10.11
N PHE A 703 -24.39 18.82 -10.46
CA PHE A 703 -24.47 19.70 -11.62
C PHE A 703 -23.61 20.96 -11.43
N ILE A 704 -23.54 21.52 -10.21
CA ILE A 704 -22.59 22.58 -9.85
C ILE A 704 -21.14 22.10 -10.08
N MET A 705 -20.77 20.95 -9.52
CA MET A 705 -19.41 20.40 -9.66
C MET A 705 -19.04 20.11 -11.12
N GLN A 706 -19.97 19.58 -11.92
CA GLN A 706 -19.77 19.35 -13.36
C GLN A 706 -19.55 20.65 -14.14
N CYS A 707 -20.29 21.72 -13.81
CA CYS A 707 -20.13 23.03 -14.43
C CYS A 707 -18.80 23.69 -14.05
N LEU A 708 -18.29 23.47 -12.84
CA LEU A 708 -16.99 23.97 -12.39
C LEU A 708 -15.81 23.19 -12.99
N ALA A 709 -15.92 21.86 -13.05
CA ALA A 709 -14.87 20.98 -13.56
C ALA A 709 -14.75 21.00 -15.09
N ASN A 710 -15.86 21.21 -15.82
CA ASN A 710 -15.86 21.25 -17.28
C ASN A 710 -16.86 22.28 -17.86
N PRO A 711 -16.55 23.59 -17.72
CA PRO A 711 -17.45 24.68 -18.12
C PRO A 711 -17.71 24.75 -19.64
N ASN A 712 -16.91 24.07 -20.46
CA ASN A 712 -17.12 23.99 -21.91
C ASN A 712 -18.25 23.04 -22.29
N LYS A 713 -18.54 22.02 -21.45
CA LYS A 713 -19.55 20.99 -21.71
C LYS A 713 -20.83 21.21 -20.90
N TYR A 714 -20.71 21.66 -19.66
CA TYR A 714 -21.84 21.88 -18.75
C TYR A 714 -21.92 23.35 -18.35
N GLN A 715 -23.10 23.94 -18.47
CA GLN A 715 -23.33 25.35 -18.17
C GLN A 715 -24.63 25.52 -17.39
N LEU A 716 -24.55 26.20 -16.24
CA LEU A 716 -25.72 26.66 -15.51
C LEU A 716 -26.48 27.70 -16.35
N SER A 717 -27.80 27.54 -16.40
CA SER A 717 -28.68 28.60 -16.92
C SER A 717 -28.57 29.86 -16.05
N ASP A 718 -29.03 31.01 -16.54
CA ASP A 718 -29.02 32.24 -15.73
C ASP A 718 -29.81 32.08 -14.42
N ALA A 719 -30.91 31.32 -14.46
CA ALA A 719 -31.70 30.99 -13.27
C ALA A 719 -30.96 29.97 -12.38
N GLY A 720 -30.38 28.92 -12.97
CA GLY A 720 -29.61 27.90 -12.26
C GLY A 720 -28.37 28.47 -11.56
N ARG A 721 -27.72 29.50 -12.14
CA ARG A 721 -26.58 30.19 -11.52
C ARG A 721 -26.98 30.99 -10.28
N VAL A 722 -28.17 31.58 -10.28
CA VAL A 722 -28.72 32.27 -9.10
C VAL A 722 -29.19 31.26 -8.05
N ALA A 723 -29.75 30.13 -8.49
CA ALA A 723 -30.21 29.06 -7.61
C ALA A 723 -29.06 28.29 -6.95
N ALA A 724 -27.95 28.10 -7.67
CA ALA A 724 -26.76 27.39 -7.24
C ALA A 724 -25.91 28.15 -6.23
N ASP A 725 -25.84 29.48 -6.32
CA ASP A 725 -25.14 30.31 -5.34
C ASP A 725 -25.95 30.32 -4.04
N VAL A 726 -25.60 29.42 -3.12
CA VAL A 726 -26.24 29.16 -1.83
C VAL A 726 -25.29 29.29 -0.62
N TYR A 727 -24.00 29.52 -0.83
CA TYR A 727 -22.99 29.67 0.20
C TYR A 727 -21.95 30.71 -0.20
N GLY A 728 -21.69 31.67 0.71
CA GLY A 728 -20.78 32.76 0.39
C GLY A 728 -21.37 33.71 -0.67
N ASP A 729 -20.95 34.96 -0.72
CA ASP A 729 -21.41 35.90 -1.76
C ASP A 729 -20.31 36.07 -2.81
N ASP A 730 -19.73 34.95 -3.23
CA ASP A 730 -18.59 34.82 -4.14
C ASP A 730 -18.96 34.18 -5.48
N GLY A 731 -20.25 33.95 -5.72
CA GLY A 731 -20.76 33.28 -6.91
C GLY A 731 -20.74 31.76 -6.75
N VAL A 732 -20.98 31.03 -7.84
CA VAL A 732 -21.05 29.56 -7.78
C VAL A 732 -19.65 28.95 -7.63
N THR A 733 -19.41 28.26 -6.52
CA THR A 733 -18.17 27.59 -6.10
C THR A 733 -18.44 26.14 -5.67
N GLY A 734 -17.39 25.41 -5.29
CA GLY A 734 -17.54 24.06 -4.73
C GLY A 734 -18.26 24.05 -3.38
N ASP A 735 -18.18 25.14 -2.62
CA ASP A 735 -18.79 25.24 -1.30
C ASP A 735 -20.32 25.34 -1.39
N ASP A 736 -20.86 25.82 -2.50
CA ASP A 736 -22.30 25.77 -2.80
C ASP A 736 -22.81 24.34 -2.93
N ALA A 737 -22.05 23.50 -3.65
CA ALA A 737 -22.36 22.08 -3.79
C ALA A 737 -22.26 21.37 -2.43
N MET A 738 -21.26 21.72 -1.61
CA MET A 738 -21.11 21.21 -0.25
C MET A 738 -22.28 21.62 0.65
N ALA A 739 -22.74 22.87 0.58
CA ALA A 739 -23.87 23.36 1.35
C ALA A 739 -25.17 22.60 1.00
N ILE A 740 -25.42 22.30 -0.28
CA ILE A 740 -26.54 21.45 -0.69
C ILE A 740 -26.40 20.04 -0.10
N GLN A 741 -25.22 19.42 -0.17
CA GLN A 741 -24.99 18.09 0.41
C GLN A 741 -25.25 18.07 1.92
N LEU A 742 -24.77 19.09 2.66
CA LEU A 742 -24.98 19.24 4.10
C LEU A 742 -26.47 19.45 4.46
N LEU A 743 -27.24 20.14 3.60
CA LEU A 743 -28.69 20.25 3.75
C LEU A 743 -29.36 18.87 3.64
N LEU A 744 -28.96 18.07 2.65
CA LEU A 744 -29.57 16.75 2.38
C LEU A 744 -29.32 15.75 3.51
N ILE A 745 -28.16 15.83 4.17
CA ILE A 745 -27.84 15.01 5.36
C ILE A 745 -28.25 15.67 6.69
N LYS A 746 -29.01 16.78 6.64
CA LYS A 746 -29.57 17.50 7.80
C LYS A 746 -28.52 18.03 8.78
N LYS A 747 -27.30 18.30 8.30
CA LYS A 747 -26.24 18.95 9.10
C LYS A 747 -26.45 20.46 9.18
N ILE A 748 -27.07 21.04 8.15
CA ILE A 748 -27.64 22.40 8.18
C ILE A 748 -29.15 22.34 7.93
N SER A 749 -29.86 23.40 8.34
CA SER A 749 -31.33 23.41 8.34
C SER A 749 -31.97 24.17 7.18
N SER A 750 -31.21 24.98 6.43
CA SER A 750 -31.72 25.77 5.30
C SER A 750 -30.59 26.32 4.43
N LEU A 751 -30.91 26.56 3.15
CA LEU A 751 -30.14 27.39 2.22
C LEU A 751 -30.82 28.75 2.03
N PRO A 752 -30.08 29.81 1.67
CA PRO A 752 -28.62 29.87 1.58
C PRO A 752 -27.96 29.96 2.97
N VAL A 753 -26.72 29.49 3.07
CA VAL A 753 -25.90 29.50 4.28
C VAL A 753 -25.19 30.85 4.42
N PRO A 754 -25.18 31.49 5.62
CA PRO A 754 -24.49 32.75 5.81
C PRO A 754 -22.98 32.63 5.58
N SER A 755 -22.39 33.60 4.86
CA SER A 755 -20.94 33.71 4.67
C SER A 755 -20.20 33.72 6.02
N GLY A 756 -19.15 32.90 6.14
CA GLY A 756 -18.37 32.69 7.36
C GLY A 756 -18.81 31.49 8.23
N THR A 757 -19.83 30.75 7.81
CA THR A 757 -20.16 29.44 8.41
C THR A 757 -19.16 28.42 7.90
N VAL A 758 -18.38 27.77 8.76
CA VAL A 758 -17.51 26.66 8.34
C VAL A 758 -18.41 25.49 7.95
N LEU A 759 -18.42 25.12 6.67
CA LEU A 759 -19.17 23.96 6.14
C LEU A 759 -18.55 22.64 6.55
#